data_AF-A0A438DI71-F1
#
_entry.id   AF-A0A438DI71-F1
#
_cell.length_a   1.000
_cell.length_b   1.000
_cell.length_c   1.000
_cell.angle_alpha   90.00
_cell.angle_beta   90.00
_cell.angle_gamma   90.00
#
_symmetry.space_group_name_H-M   'P 1'
#
loop_
_entity.id
_entity.type
_entity.pdbx_description
1 polymer ?
#
loop_
_entity_poly.entity_id
_entity_poly.type
_entity_poly.pdbx_seq_one_letter_code
_entity_poly.pdbx_strand_id
1 'polypeptide(L)'
;MLESSDFLKDDCLKINCTVGVVVSAIDCSRLHPIQFHAHKLVLAARSPIFESEFINGPEDDKQEIVVEDMDPKQAVLHFIYRDSLIEDEELLTSGSSCMVSESDTIAAKLLAAADKYGLTRLRLMCEALLCKDISVNSVSKILALADRYHATDLKAVCLKFAAENLVGIFLSMNFYLLEEIYAALMGMNGDKKAPGQDGLTIAFWQSRWELVKEEIMELFREFYDQCSFAKSLNSTFIVLIPKKGGAEDLGDFRPISLLRVMINGVPAGFFSNSKGLRQGDPLSPYLFVLGMEVLSNLIRRAVDGGFLSGCRIRGRGEEEMIVSHLLFADDTIIFCEASKEQLSALSWILAWFEVASGLRINLDKSVLIPVGEVEDIEEMAVELGCKVGLLPTVYLGLPLGAHHKAVSIWDGSVVNRLEKLQRDFLWGGDSLERKVHLINWEVVCTQREKGGLGIRKIDSLNKALLGKWVWRFAVENDNLWRLMIGVKYGQEEFGWRTKEARGTYGVGVWKEIMKEAKWCWENIKFKVGKGTRVKFWSDQWCGNERLSHSFPQLYEMAVNRNATVNEMWDHSSGQGGWNLRFHRDFNDWELDLIRGLLIMLRDFKLSSEEDMVLWKGGGGEGGAWEVWGEGCLQRAGCYQCLRLSV
;
A
#
# COMPACT_ATOMS: atom_id res chain seq x y z
N MET A 1 -47.21 5.60 17.55
CA MET A 1 -47.24 6.50 18.72
C MET A 1 -46.44 7.80 18.52
N LEU A 2 -45.45 7.88 17.61
CA LEU A 2 -44.70 9.12 17.36
C LEU A 2 -45.32 10.05 16.30
N GLU A 3 -46.06 9.51 15.31
CA GLU A 3 -46.67 10.31 14.22
C GLU A 3 -47.82 11.24 14.65
N SER A 4 -48.38 11.05 15.86
CA SER A 4 -49.53 11.81 16.37
C SER A 4 -49.17 12.79 17.50
N SER A 5 -47.88 13.01 17.75
CA SER A 5 -47.40 13.93 18.79
C SER A 5 -47.24 15.34 18.22
N ASP A 6 -47.99 16.31 18.74
CA ASP A 6 -47.85 17.72 18.35
C ASP A 6 -46.48 18.31 18.72
N PHE A 7 -45.68 17.62 19.55
CA PHE A 7 -44.33 18.06 19.95
C PHE A 7 -43.24 17.82 18.88
N LEU A 8 -43.49 17.00 17.85
CA LEU A 8 -42.49 16.62 16.84
C LEU A 8 -42.82 17.13 15.42
N LYS A 9 -43.90 17.91 15.26
CA LYS A 9 -44.37 18.39 13.96
C LYS A 9 -43.34 19.24 13.21
N ASP A 10 -42.54 20.02 13.95
CA ASP A 10 -41.50 20.90 13.40
C ASP A 10 -40.14 20.18 13.23
N ASP A 11 -40.02 18.92 13.67
CA ASP A 11 -38.77 18.12 13.68
C ASP A 11 -38.73 17.01 12.61
N CYS A 12 -39.73 16.99 11.73
CA CYS A 12 -39.86 16.06 10.62
C CYS A 12 -38.92 16.43 9.46
N LEU A 13 -37.95 15.56 9.20
CA LEU A 13 -36.99 15.63 8.09
C LEU A 13 -37.48 14.77 6.92
N LYS A 14 -37.42 15.29 5.70
CA LYS A 14 -37.62 14.50 4.47
C LYS A 14 -36.29 13.99 3.94
N ILE A 15 -36.15 12.69 3.82
CA ILE A 15 -34.99 12.03 3.24
C ILE A 15 -35.28 11.77 1.76
N ASN A 16 -34.63 12.51 0.87
CA ASN A 16 -34.64 12.30 -0.57
C ASN A 16 -33.61 11.23 -0.94
N CYS A 17 -34.08 10.15 -1.56
CA CYS A 17 -33.26 9.01 -1.93
C CYS A 17 -33.36 8.77 -3.45
N THR A 18 -32.25 8.89 -4.17
CA THR A 18 -32.20 8.56 -5.61
C THR A 18 -32.11 7.04 -5.79
N VAL A 19 -32.87 6.49 -6.75
CA VAL A 19 -32.81 5.06 -7.12
C VAL A 19 -32.25 4.95 -8.52
N GLY A 20 -31.05 4.41 -8.66
CA GLY A 20 -30.49 4.03 -9.96
C GLY A 20 -30.88 2.61 -10.30
N VAL A 21 -31.86 2.42 -11.20
CA VAL A 21 -32.01 1.14 -11.91
C VAL A 21 -31.39 1.32 -13.29
N VAL A 22 -30.21 0.74 -13.52
CA VAL A 22 -29.58 0.71 -14.84
C VAL A 22 -30.21 -0.43 -15.64
N VAL A 23 -31.22 -0.13 -16.45
CA VAL A 23 -31.77 -1.06 -17.44
C VAL A 23 -31.28 -0.65 -18.84
N SER A 24 -30.03 -1.01 -19.14
CA SER A 24 -29.36 -0.85 -20.45
C SER A 24 -29.01 0.58 -20.90
N ALA A 25 -27.95 0.67 -21.72
CA ALA A 25 -27.19 1.88 -22.01
C ALA A 25 -27.77 2.81 -23.08
N ILE A 26 -29.08 2.80 -23.37
CA ILE A 26 -29.62 3.53 -24.54
C ILE A 26 -30.75 4.54 -24.23
N ASP A 27 -31.37 4.55 -23.06
CA ASP A 27 -32.35 5.61 -22.73
C ASP A 27 -32.15 6.17 -21.31
N CYS A 28 -31.49 7.33 -21.25
CA CYS A 28 -31.29 8.08 -20.01
C CYS A 28 -32.38 9.15 -19.90
N SER A 29 -33.56 8.81 -19.36
CA SER A 29 -34.49 9.83 -18.88
C SER A 29 -35.45 9.34 -17.79
N ARG A 30 -35.36 10.02 -16.63
CA ARG A 30 -36.22 10.00 -15.43
C ARG A 30 -35.83 9.02 -14.30
N LEU A 31 -34.86 9.44 -13.49
CA LEU A 31 -34.68 8.99 -12.11
C LEU A 31 -35.80 9.59 -11.24
N HIS A 32 -36.56 8.77 -10.53
CA HIS A 32 -37.56 9.23 -9.56
C HIS A 32 -36.94 9.21 -8.14
N PRO A 33 -36.84 10.34 -7.43
CA PRO A 33 -36.44 10.36 -6.02
C PRO A 33 -37.55 9.78 -5.15
N ILE A 34 -37.23 8.82 -4.28
CA ILE A 34 -38.12 8.30 -3.25
C ILE A 34 -37.94 9.16 -1.99
N GLN A 35 -39.03 9.67 -1.42
CA GLN A 35 -39.03 10.47 -0.19
C GLN A 35 -39.45 9.64 1.03
N PHE A 36 -38.64 9.65 2.09
CA PHE A 36 -38.99 9.08 3.39
C PHE A 36 -39.11 10.19 4.44
N HIS A 37 -40.08 10.10 5.35
CA HIS A 37 -40.17 11.02 6.49
C HIS A 37 -39.43 10.40 7.68
N ALA A 38 -38.58 11.18 8.34
CA ALA A 38 -37.81 10.78 9.51
C ALA A 38 -37.72 11.92 10.54
N HIS A 39 -37.15 11.67 11.72
CA HIS A 39 -37.01 12.63 12.82
C HIS A 39 -35.53 12.85 13.10
N LYS A 40 -35.06 14.10 13.02
CA LYS A 40 -33.64 14.47 13.18
C LYS A 40 -33.06 13.94 14.48
N LEU A 41 -33.76 14.16 15.60
CA LEU A 41 -33.33 13.74 16.93
C LEU A 41 -33.19 12.22 17.06
N VAL A 42 -34.07 11.45 16.42
CA VAL A 42 -34.00 9.98 16.48
C VAL A 42 -32.80 9.47 15.68
N LEU A 43 -32.55 10.04 14.51
CA LEU A 43 -31.39 9.70 13.68
C LEU A 43 -30.07 10.08 14.40
N ALA A 44 -29.98 11.30 14.93
CA ALA A 44 -28.81 11.77 15.68
C ALA A 44 -28.54 10.93 16.93
N ALA A 45 -29.57 10.57 17.70
CA ALA A 45 -29.39 9.76 18.91
C ALA A 45 -28.91 8.32 18.63
N ARG A 46 -29.07 7.82 17.41
CA ARG A 46 -28.86 6.41 17.05
C ARG A 46 -27.70 6.18 16.10
N SER A 47 -27.18 7.24 15.47
CA SER A 47 -26.03 7.20 14.58
C SER A 47 -25.11 8.39 14.87
N PRO A 48 -23.84 8.16 15.22
CA PRO A 48 -22.89 9.25 15.44
C PRO A 48 -22.63 10.06 14.16
N ILE A 49 -22.84 9.45 13.00
CA ILE A 49 -22.73 10.13 11.69
C ILE A 49 -23.86 11.15 11.54
N PHE A 50 -25.11 10.74 11.77
CA PHE A 50 -26.24 11.67 11.78
C PHE A 50 -26.16 12.70 12.92
N GLU A 51 -25.60 12.34 14.08
CA GLU A 51 -25.36 13.28 15.17
C GLU A 51 -24.39 14.39 14.77
N SER A 52 -23.28 14.01 14.14
CA SER A 52 -22.30 14.97 13.62
C SER A 52 -22.90 15.86 12.51
N GLU A 53 -23.82 15.30 11.72
CA GLU A 53 -24.48 15.99 10.61
C GLU A 53 -25.55 16.97 11.08
N PHE A 54 -26.29 16.66 12.16
CA PHE A 54 -27.43 17.47 12.62
C PHE A 54 -27.13 18.37 13.82
N ILE A 55 -26.29 17.93 14.77
CA ILE A 55 -26.07 18.64 16.04
C ILE A 55 -24.76 19.43 16.02
N ASN A 56 -23.71 18.86 15.44
CA ASN A 56 -22.36 19.50 15.41
C ASN A 56 -22.08 20.24 14.09
N GLY A 57 -23.01 20.23 13.15
CA GLY A 57 -22.98 21.02 11.91
C GLY A 57 -23.41 22.47 12.13
N PRO A 58 -23.10 23.40 11.21
CA PRO A 58 -23.54 24.78 11.33
C PRO A 58 -25.07 24.85 11.35
N GLU A 59 -25.61 25.64 12.30
CA GLU A 59 -27.05 25.88 12.49
C GLU A 59 -27.71 26.23 11.14
N ASP A 60 -28.53 25.31 10.63
CA ASP A 60 -29.52 25.63 9.62
C ASP A 60 -30.69 24.63 9.75
N ASP A 61 -31.91 25.17 9.66
CA ASP A 61 -33.19 24.47 9.72
C ASP A 61 -33.42 23.58 8.48
N LYS A 62 -32.52 22.64 8.21
CA LYS A 62 -32.62 21.75 7.04
C LYS A 62 -33.80 20.80 7.21
N GLN A 63 -34.90 21.04 6.48
CA GLN A 63 -36.07 20.15 6.46
C GLN A 63 -35.91 18.94 5.53
N GLU A 64 -34.86 18.91 4.68
CA GLU A 64 -34.61 17.79 3.76
C GLU A 64 -33.12 17.39 3.71
N ILE A 65 -32.83 16.08 3.60
CA ILE A 65 -31.48 15.53 3.33
C ILE A 65 -31.49 14.63 2.09
N VAL A 66 -30.40 14.61 1.33
CA VAL A 66 -30.24 13.68 0.20
C VAL A 66 -29.28 12.57 0.61
N VAL A 67 -29.74 11.32 0.57
CA VAL A 67 -28.90 10.15 0.88
C VAL A 67 -28.82 9.26 -0.36
N GLU A 68 -27.73 9.41 -1.11
CA GLU A 68 -27.51 8.69 -2.37
C GLU A 68 -27.14 7.21 -2.13
N ASP A 69 -26.38 6.94 -1.06
CA ASP A 69 -25.69 5.66 -0.85
C ASP A 69 -26.25 4.80 0.30
N MET A 70 -27.45 5.09 0.79
CA MET A 70 -28.09 4.19 1.77
C MET A 70 -28.69 3.03 0.97
N ASP A 71 -28.20 1.81 1.11
CA ASP A 71 -28.83 0.62 0.53
C ASP A 71 -28.63 -0.55 1.50
N PRO A 72 -29.68 -1.24 1.98
CA PRO A 72 -31.11 -1.03 1.73
C PRO A 72 -31.73 0.07 2.62
N LYS A 73 -32.33 1.08 1.98
CA LYS A 73 -32.85 2.32 2.59
C LYS A 73 -33.87 2.08 3.71
N GLN A 74 -34.90 1.28 3.39
CA GLN A 74 -35.98 0.97 4.32
C GLN A 74 -35.50 0.15 5.52
N ALA A 75 -34.57 -0.76 5.31
CA ALA A 75 -34.04 -1.62 6.37
C ALA A 75 -33.17 -0.86 7.37
N VAL A 76 -32.35 0.08 6.90
CA VAL A 76 -31.55 0.96 7.78
C VAL A 76 -32.47 1.86 8.62
N LEU A 77 -33.47 2.50 8.01
CA LEU A 77 -34.44 3.32 8.74
C LEU A 77 -35.27 2.49 9.72
N HIS A 78 -35.75 1.31 9.31
CA HIS A 78 -36.46 0.40 10.20
C HIS A 78 -35.63 0.05 11.44
N PHE A 79 -34.35 -0.27 11.26
CA PHE A 79 -33.45 -0.54 12.39
C PHE A 79 -33.28 0.68 13.30
N ILE A 80 -33.10 1.88 12.76
CA ILE A 80 -32.92 3.09 13.58
C ILE A 80 -34.14 3.32 14.49
N TYR A 81 -35.34 3.09 13.95
CA TYR A 81 -36.60 3.34 14.67
C TYR A 81 -37.05 2.20 15.58
N ARG A 82 -36.78 0.95 15.21
CA ARG A 82 -37.33 -0.24 15.90
C ARG A 82 -36.29 -1.14 16.54
N ASP A 83 -34.99 -0.87 16.30
CA ASP A 83 -33.87 -1.70 16.76
C ASP A 83 -34.02 -3.18 16.34
N SER A 84 -34.65 -3.42 15.18
CA SER A 84 -34.90 -4.75 14.63
C SER A 84 -34.67 -4.81 13.12
N LEU A 85 -34.35 -6.01 12.62
CA LEU A 85 -34.24 -6.29 11.19
C LEU A 85 -35.64 -6.54 10.61
N ILE A 86 -35.81 -6.19 9.32
CA ILE A 86 -37.03 -6.51 8.57
C ILE A 86 -37.04 -8.02 8.31
N GLU A 87 -38.14 -8.70 8.61
CA GLU A 87 -38.31 -10.13 8.30
C GLU A 87 -38.49 -10.30 6.78
N ASP A 88 -37.85 -11.32 6.20
CA ASP A 88 -37.71 -11.52 4.74
C ASP A 88 -39.04 -11.54 3.94
N GLU A 89 -40.19 -11.69 4.60
CA GLU A 89 -41.51 -11.76 3.96
C GLU A 89 -42.04 -10.40 3.43
N GLU A 90 -41.63 -9.24 3.97
CA GLU A 90 -42.16 -7.93 3.53
C GLU A 90 -41.52 -7.39 2.23
N LEU A 91 -40.33 -7.87 1.83
CA LEU A 91 -39.60 -7.41 0.64
C LEU A 91 -40.01 -8.10 -0.67
N LEU A 92 -40.78 -9.19 -0.60
CA LEU A 92 -41.25 -9.95 -1.76
C LEU A 92 -42.36 -9.25 -2.56
N THR A 93 -42.90 -8.13 -2.08
CA THR A 93 -44.01 -7.41 -2.74
C THR A 93 -43.56 -6.37 -3.79
N SER A 94 -42.25 -6.17 -4.01
CA SER A 94 -41.74 -5.29 -5.07
C SER A 94 -40.65 -5.93 -5.93
N GLY A 95 -41.07 -6.86 -6.80
CA GLY A 95 -40.57 -7.08 -8.16
C GLY A 95 -39.06 -7.27 -8.42
N SER A 96 -38.64 -8.52 -8.66
CA SER A 96 -38.20 -9.02 -9.98
C SER A 96 -37.45 -10.36 -9.79
N SER A 97 -37.99 -11.41 -10.42
CA SER A 97 -37.35 -12.71 -10.56
C SER A 97 -36.14 -12.57 -11.50
N CYS A 98 -34.94 -12.50 -10.93
CA CYS A 98 -33.69 -12.78 -11.62
C CYS A 98 -32.79 -13.55 -10.67
N MET A 99 -32.03 -14.51 -11.19
CA MET A 99 -31.15 -15.36 -10.40
C MET A 99 -30.15 -14.49 -9.63
N VAL A 100 -30.31 -14.47 -8.31
CA VAL A 100 -29.55 -13.61 -7.41
C VAL A 100 -28.22 -14.29 -7.11
N SER A 101 -27.11 -13.67 -7.53
CA SER A 101 -25.78 -13.99 -7.01
C SER A 101 -25.73 -13.67 -5.51
N GLU A 102 -25.22 -14.59 -4.69
CA GLU A 102 -25.15 -14.45 -3.20
C GLU A 102 -24.44 -13.18 -2.67
N SER A 103 -23.80 -12.36 -3.52
CA SER A 103 -23.30 -11.03 -3.16
C SER A 103 -24.42 -10.00 -2.89
N ASP A 104 -25.67 -10.36 -3.17
CA ASP A 104 -26.83 -9.50 -3.01
C ASP A 104 -27.66 -9.79 -1.75
N THR A 105 -27.14 -10.55 -0.78
CA THR A 105 -27.87 -10.73 0.48
C THR A 105 -28.08 -9.39 1.18
N ILE A 106 -29.29 -9.19 1.70
CA ILE A 106 -29.67 -7.98 2.43
C ILE A 106 -28.71 -7.74 3.61
N ALA A 107 -28.23 -8.81 4.25
CA ALA A 107 -27.24 -8.75 5.32
C ALA A 107 -25.88 -8.17 4.87
N ALA A 108 -25.39 -8.50 3.66
CA ALA A 108 -24.14 -7.95 3.14
C ALA A 108 -24.26 -6.44 2.84
N LYS A 109 -25.40 -6.01 2.28
CA LYS A 109 -25.68 -4.59 2.01
C LYS A 109 -25.87 -3.81 3.32
N LEU A 110 -26.58 -4.39 4.29
CA LEU A 110 -26.76 -3.80 5.61
C LEU A 110 -25.45 -3.71 6.40
N LEU A 111 -24.52 -4.66 6.25
CA LEU A 111 -23.20 -4.58 6.89
C LEU A 111 -22.44 -3.34 6.40
N ALA A 112 -22.44 -3.10 5.09
CA ALA A 112 -21.82 -1.92 4.49
C ALA A 112 -22.46 -0.62 5.00
N ALA A 113 -23.78 -0.58 5.08
CA ALA A 113 -24.50 0.57 5.63
C ALA A 113 -24.22 0.76 7.13
N ALA A 114 -24.20 -0.31 7.91
CA ALA A 114 -23.97 -0.25 9.35
C ALA A 114 -22.59 0.32 9.69
N ASP A 115 -21.56 -0.10 8.96
CA ASP A 115 -20.21 0.45 9.10
C ASP A 115 -20.19 1.93 8.72
N LYS A 116 -20.77 2.29 7.56
CA LYS A 116 -20.82 3.68 7.06
C LYS A 116 -21.53 4.65 8.01
N TYR A 117 -22.65 4.25 8.61
CA TYR A 117 -23.45 5.11 9.50
C TYR A 117 -23.11 4.90 10.99
N GLY A 118 -22.07 4.15 11.33
CA GLY A 118 -21.66 3.92 12.73
C GLY A 118 -22.71 3.19 13.57
N LEU A 119 -23.51 2.31 12.96
CA LEU A 119 -24.57 1.55 13.61
C LEU A 119 -24.04 0.22 14.18
N THR A 120 -23.26 0.29 15.28
CA THR A 120 -22.53 -0.86 15.84
C THR A 120 -23.41 -2.09 16.09
N ARG A 121 -24.62 -1.91 16.62
CA ARG A 121 -25.53 -3.02 16.92
C ARG A 121 -26.10 -3.67 15.65
N LEU A 122 -26.41 -2.89 14.62
CA LEU A 122 -26.82 -3.42 13.32
C LEU A 122 -25.68 -4.22 12.69
N ARG A 123 -24.44 -3.72 12.80
CA ARG A 123 -23.24 -4.42 12.33
C ARG A 123 -23.13 -5.81 12.96
N LEU A 124 -23.23 -5.90 14.29
CA LEU A 124 -23.20 -7.17 15.03
C LEU A 124 -24.35 -8.10 14.63
N MET A 125 -25.55 -7.58 14.37
CA MET A 125 -26.67 -8.39 13.89
C MET A 125 -26.43 -8.93 12.47
N CYS A 126 -25.84 -8.13 11.57
CA CYS A 126 -25.46 -8.57 10.23
C CYS A 126 -24.34 -9.62 10.28
N GLU A 127 -23.35 -9.43 11.14
CA GLU A 127 -22.29 -10.41 11.38
C GLU A 127 -22.86 -11.75 11.88
N ALA A 128 -23.85 -11.71 12.79
CA ALA A 128 -24.52 -12.91 13.29
C ALA A 128 -25.36 -13.62 12.21
N LEU A 129 -25.97 -12.89 11.28
CA LEU A 129 -26.69 -13.47 10.14
C LEU A 129 -25.72 -14.09 9.12
N LEU A 130 -24.71 -13.34 8.71
CA LEU A 130 -23.69 -13.82 7.78
C LEU A 130 -22.94 -15.04 8.34
N CYS A 131 -22.75 -15.11 9.67
CA CYS A 131 -22.21 -16.31 10.34
C CYS A 131 -23.06 -17.57 10.09
N LYS A 132 -24.38 -17.46 9.97
CA LYS A 132 -25.28 -18.60 9.69
C LYS A 132 -25.22 -19.04 8.23
N ASP A 133 -24.90 -18.11 7.33
CA ASP A 133 -24.79 -18.36 5.90
C ASP A 133 -23.41 -18.86 5.48
N ILE A 134 -22.47 -19.04 6.43
CA ILE A 134 -21.15 -19.59 6.15
C ILE A 134 -21.29 -21.03 5.66
N SER A 135 -20.88 -21.24 4.42
CA SER A 135 -20.82 -22.53 3.75
C SER A 135 -19.57 -22.60 2.90
N VAL A 136 -19.32 -23.78 2.36
CA VAL A 136 -18.24 -24.03 1.40
C VAL A 136 -18.26 -23.06 0.20
N ASN A 137 -19.45 -22.66 -0.27
CA ASN A 137 -19.60 -21.82 -1.46
C ASN A 137 -19.58 -20.30 -1.15
N SER A 138 -19.90 -19.93 0.09
CA SER A 138 -20.11 -18.53 0.49
C SER A 138 -18.94 -17.96 1.31
N VAL A 139 -18.15 -18.79 2.00
CA VAL A 139 -17.13 -18.33 2.96
C VAL A 139 -16.09 -17.40 2.35
N SER A 140 -15.63 -17.62 1.11
CA SER A 140 -14.65 -16.73 0.46
C SER A 140 -15.19 -15.31 0.27
N LYS A 141 -16.48 -15.19 -0.10
CA LYS A 141 -17.15 -13.89 -0.27
C LYS A 141 -17.42 -13.23 1.08
N ILE A 142 -17.91 -13.99 2.07
CA ILE A 142 -18.17 -13.47 3.42
C ILE A 142 -16.86 -13.02 4.08
N LEU A 143 -15.76 -13.75 3.89
CA LEU A 143 -14.43 -13.37 4.37
C LEU A 143 -13.97 -12.05 3.75
N ALA A 144 -14.15 -11.86 2.45
CA ALA A 144 -13.83 -10.61 1.77
C ALA A 144 -14.66 -9.42 2.28
N LEU A 145 -15.96 -9.64 2.55
CA LEU A 145 -16.83 -8.63 3.16
C LEU A 145 -16.38 -8.30 4.59
N ALA A 146 -16.06 -9.31 5.38
CA ALA A 146 -15.62 -9.14 6.77
C ALA A 146 -14.31 -8.35 6.85
N ASP A 147 -13.36 -8.60 5.94
CA ASP A 147 -12.12 -7.82 5.83
C ASP A 147 -12.39 -6.37 5.41
N ARG A 148 -13.22 -6.18 4.38
CA ARG A 148 -13.55 -4.87 3.81
C ARG A 148 -14.23 -3.93 4.81
N TYR A 149 -15.12 -4.45 5.66
CA TYR A 149 -15.87 -3.67 6.64
C TYR A 149 -15.39 -3.90 8.09
N HIS A 150 -14.14 -4.36 8.24
CA HIS A 150 -13.45 -4.48 9.52
C HIS A 150 -14.22 -5.30 10.59
N ALA A 151 -15.00 -6.30 10.17
CA ALA A 151 -15.73 -7.22 11.05
C ALA A 151 -14.78 -8.35 11.52
N THR A 152 -14.02 -8.07 12.58
CA THR A 152 -12.94 -8.96 13.06
C THR A 152 -13.44 -10.32 13.53
N ASP A 153 -14.59 -10.37 14.19
CA ASP A 153 -15.14 -11.61 14.75
C ASP A 153 -15.68 -12.51 13.63
N LEU A 154 -16.45 -11.96 12.69
CA LEU A 154 -16.89 -12.66 11.49
C LEU A 154 -15.69 -13.17 10.67
N LYS A 155 -14.64 -12.36 10.51
CA LYS A 155 -13.40 -12.74 9.83
C LYS A 155 -12.74 -13.95 10.50
N ALA A 156 -12.64 -13.95 11.83
CA ALA A 156 -12.08 -15.07 12.59
C ALA A 156 -12.89 -16.36 12.40
N VAL A 157 -14.23 -16.28 12.44
CA VAL A 157 -15.12 -17.43 12.19
C VAL A 157 -14.95 -17.95 10.75
N CYS A 158 -14.91 -17.06 9.76
CA CYS A 158 -14.70 -17.44 8.35
C CYS A 158 -13.34 -18.14 8.15
N LEU A 159 -12.27 -17.62 8.74
CA LEU A 159 -10.94 -18.23 8.66
C LEU A 159 -10.91 -19.62 9.32
N LYS A 160 -11.59 -19.78 10.45
CA LYS A 160 -11.71 -21.08 11.11
C LYS A 160 -12.48 -22.08 10.25
N PHE A 161 -13.66 -21.70 9.74
CA PHE A 161 -14.44 -22.55 8.85
C PHE A 161 -13.67 -22.91 7.58
N ALA A 162 -12.94 -21.94 7.01
CA ALA A 162 -12.13 -22.15 5.81
C ALA A 162 -10.99 -23.14 6.05
N ALA A 163 -10.33 -23.06 7.21
CA ALA A 163 -9.29 -24.01 7.59
C ALA A 163 -9.84 -25.45 7.75
N GLU A 164 -11.07 -25.59 8.26
CA GLU A 164 -11.73 -26.89 8.48
C GLU A 164 -12.33 -27.49 7.19
N ASN A 165 -12.72 -26.66 6.21
CA ASN A 165 -13.45 -27.07 5.00
C ASN A 165 -12.70 -26.77 3.68
N LEU A 166 -11.39 -26.62 3.78
CA LEU A 166 -10.53 -26.11 2.72
C LEU A 166 -10.75 -26.80 1.35
N VAL A 167 -10.86 -28.13 1.36
CA VAL A 167 -11.05 -28.95 0.15
C VAL A 167 -12.34 -28.59 -0.60
N GLY A 168 -13.46 -28.49 0.13
CA GLY A 168 -14.75 -28.15 -0.47
C GLY A 168 -14.71 -26.75 -1.07
N ILE A 169 -14.10 -25.79 -0.35
CA ILE A 169 -14.06 -24.38 -0.77
C ILE A 169 -13.30 -24.24 -2.08
N PHE A 170 -12.16 -24.93 -2.19
CA PHE A 170 -11.38 -24.94 -3.43
C PHE A 170 -12.15 -25.52 -4.61
N LEU A 171 -12.88 -26.62 -4.43
CA LEU A 171 -13.70 -27.22 -5.50
C LEU A 171 -14.83 -26.29 -5.99
N SER A 172 -15.38 -25.45 -5.09
CA SER A 172 -16.42 -24.47 -5.43
C SER A 172 -15.88 -23.26 -6.22
N MET A 173 -14.58 -22.97 -6.16
CA MET A 173 -13.93 -21.81 -6.80
C MET A 173 -13.54 -22.05 -8.28
N ASN A 174 -13.85 -23.21 -8.85
CA ASN A 174 -13.47 -23.63 -10.21
C ASN A 174 -13.79 -22.62 -11.34
N PHE A 175 -14.71 -21.67 -11.13
CA PHE A 175 -15.08 -20.67 -12.14
C PHE A 175 -14.01 -19.58 -12.38
N TYR A 176 -13.17 -19.25 -11.39
CA TYR A 176 -12.14 -18.20 -11.50
C TYR A 176 -10.76 -18.75 -11.88
N LEU A 177 -10.60 -20.07 -11.82
CA LEU A 177 -9.32 -20.75 -11.96
C LEU A 177 -8.66 -20.50 -13.33
N LEU A 178 -9.44 -20.48 -14.42
CA LEU A 178 -8.90 -20.26 -15.77
C LEU A 178 -8.30 -18.85 -15.91
N GLU A 179 -9.03 -17.83 -15.46
CA GLU A 179 -8.60 -16.44 -15.55
C GLU A 179 -7.37 -16.20 -14.67
N GLU A 180 -7.33 -16.77 -13.47
CA GLU A 180 -6.19 -16.68 -12.56
C GLU A 180 -4.94 -17.36 -13.13
N ILE A 181 -5.06 -18.60 -13.64
CA ILE A 181 -3.93 -19.32 -14.25
C ILE A 181 -3.42 -18.56 -15.46
N TYR A 182 -4.32 -18.07 -16.31
CA TYR A 182 -3.97 -17.30 -17.49
C TYR A 182 -3.24 -15.99 -17.13
N ALA A 183 -3.79 -15.22 -16.18
CA ALA A 183 -3.19 -13.98 -15.72
C ALA A 183 -1.83 -14.23 -15.07
N ALA A 184 -1.69 -15.28 -14.26
CA ALA A 184 -0.43 -15.68 -13.66
C ALA A 184 0.62 -16.00 -14.72
N LEU A 185 0.29 -16.84 -15.71
CA LEU A 185 1.20 -17.20 -16.81
C LEU A 185 1.62 -15.98 -17.63
N MET A 186 0.67 -15.12 -18.00
CA MET A 186 0.96 -13.91 -18.79
C MET A 186 1.75 -12.87 -18.00
N GLY A 187 1.63 -12.86 -16.66
CA GLY A 187 2.41 -12.00 -15.78
C GLY A 187 3.87 -12.44 -15.58
N MET A 188 4.24 -13.66 -16.01
CA MET A 188 5.61 -14.15 -15.88
C MET A 188 6.56 -13.50 -16.91
N ASN A 189 7.84 -13.35 -16.56
CA ASN A 189 8.86 -12.79 -17.46
C ASN A 189 9.29 -13.80 -18.53
N GLY A 190 8.68 -13.73 -19.73
CA GLY A 190 8.90 -14.64 -20.86
C GLY A 190 10.35 -14.76 -21.37
N ASP A 191 11.03 -13.63 -21.53
CA ASP A 191 12.28 -13.55 -22.33
C ASP A 191 13.57 -13.50 -21.49
N LYS A 192 13.46 -13.47 -20.16
CA LYS A 192 14.60 -13.19 -19.25
C LYS A 192 14.92 -14.32 -18.28
N LYS A 193 14.17 -15.42 -18.31
CA LYS A 193 14.38 -16.57 -17.42
C LYS A 193 14.90 -17.75 -18.22
N ALA A 194 15.88 -18.45 -17.66
CA ALA A 194 16.37 -19.70 -18.23
C ALA A 194 15.21 -20.72 -18.28
N PRO A 195 15.13 -21.54 -19.34
CA PRO A 195 14.10 -22.57 -19.46
C PRO A 195 14.22 -23.63 -18.36
N GLY A 196 13.12 -24.34 -18.15
CA GLY A 196 13.08 -25.52 -17.29
C GLY A 196 13.76 -26.74 -17.92
N GLN A 197 13.48 -27.91 -17.37
CA GLN A 197 14.00 -29.21 -17.86
C GLN A 197 13.60 -29.54 -19.31
N ASP A 198 12.44 -29.07 -19.72
CA ASP A 198 11.83 -29.28 -21.03
C ASP A 198 12.49 -28.43 -22.13
N GLY A 199 13.38 -27.49 -21.76
CA GLY A 199 13.95 -26.53 -22.69
C GLY A 199 12.96 -25.45 -23.14
N LEU A 200 11.75 -25.45 -22.59
CA LEU A 200 10.69 -24.50 -22.93
C LEU A 200 10.81 -23.28 -22.03
N THR A 201 10.90 -22.11 -22.64
CA THR A 201 10.87 -20.84 -21.91
C THR A 201 9.44 -20.46 -21.57
N ILE A 202 9.26 -19.56 -20.61
CA ILE A 202 7.94 -18.98 -20.32
C ILE A 202 7.32 -18.33 -21.57
N ALA A 203 8.14 -17.74 -22.46
CA ALA A 203 7.66 -17.20 -23.74
C ALA A 203 6.99 -18.26 -24.63
N PHE A 204 7.47 -19.51 -24.62
CA PHE A 204 6.79 -20.61 -25.32
C PHE A 204 5.39 -20.83 -24.75
N TRP A 205 5.27 -20.98 -23.43
CA TRP A 205 4.00 -21.23 -22.75
C TRP A 205 3.00 -20.09 -22.97
N GLN A 206 3.47 -18.83 -22.94
CA GLN A 206 2.65 -17.65 -23.26
C GLN A 206 2.18 -17.67 -24.72
N SER A 207 3.08 -17.96 -25.66
CA SER A 207 2.74 -17.98 -27.10
C SER A 207 1.86 -19.16 -27.53
N ARG A 208 1.90 -20.26 -26.77
CA ARG A 208 1.21 -21.52 -27.09
C ARG A 208 0.10 -21.86 -26.11
N TRP A 209 -0.40 -20.89 -25.33
CA TRP A 209 -1.47 -21.11 -24.34
C TRP A 209 -2.65 -21.89 -24.92
N GLU A 210 -3.15 -21.50 -26.10
CA GLU A 210 -4.28 -22.18 -26.75
C GLU A 210 -4.04 -23.67 -27.05
N LEU A 211 -2.78 -24.09 -27.18
CA LEU A 211 -2.40 -25.49 -27.41
C LEU A 211 -2.33 -26.30 -26.11
N VAL A 212 -1.94 -25.69 -24.99
CA VAL A 212 -1.61 -26.39 -23.73
C VAL A 212 -2.62 -26.15 -22.60
N LYS A 213 -3.61 -25.28 -22.83
CA LYS A 213 -4.56 -24.86 -21.80
C LYS A 213 -5.34 -26.03 -21.22
N GLU A 214 -5.75 -26.99 -22.05
CA GLU A 214 -6.61 -28.08 -21.59
C GLU A 214 -5.83 -29.01 -20.65
N GLU A 215 -4.58 -29.32 -20.99
CA GLU A 215 -3.68 -30.14 -20.17
C GLU A 215 -3.31 -29.46 -18.86
N ILE A 216 -3.05 -28.14 -18.88
CA ILE A 216 -2.79 -27.38 -17.66
C ILE A 216 -4.03 -27.35 -16.77
N MET A 217 -5.20 -27.08 -17.34
CA MET A 217 -6.45 -27.05 -16.59
C MET A 217 -6.80 -28.43 -16.02
N GLU A 218 -6.50 -29.52 -16.75
CA GLU A 218 -6.66 -30.89 -16.26
C GLU A 218 -5.74 -31.17 -15.07
N LEU A 219 -4.46 -30.77 -15.13
CA LEU A 219 -3.53 -30.89 -13.99
C LEU A 219 -4.06 -30.20 -12.73
N PHE A 220 -4.59 -28.98 -12.87
CA PHE A 220 -5.18 -28.27 -11.72
C PHE A 220 -6.46 -28.95 -11.24
N ARG A 221 -7.34 -29.40 -12.15
CA ARG A 221 -8.54 -30.17 -11.78
C ARG A 221 -8.18 -31.44 -10.99
N GLU A 222 -7.21 -32.22 -11.46
CA GLU A 222 -6.72 -33.41 -10.75
C GLU A 222 -6.15 -33.05 -9.37
N PHE A 223 -5.38 -31.96 -9.27
CA PHE A 223 -4.89 -31.48 -7.98
C PHE A 223 -6.04 -31.16 -7.03
N TYR A 224 -7.09 -30.49 -7.51
CA TYR A 224 -8.25 -30.14 -6.68
C TYR A 224 -9.06 -31.37 -6.27
N ASP A 225 -9.26 -32.32 -7.18
CA ASP A 225 -10.00 -33.55 -6.89
C ASP A 225 -9.25 -34.45 -5.89
N GLN A 226 -7.93 -34.54 -6.02
CA GLN A 226 -7.10 -35.46 -5.23
C GLN A 226 -6.47 -34.80 -4.00
N CYS A 227 -6.53 -33.47 -3.89
CA CYS A 227 -5.79 -32.67 -2.90
C CYS A 227 -4.30 -33.02 -2.84
N SER A 228 -3.72 -33.41 -3.98
CA SER A 228 -2.35 -33.89 -4.05
C SER A 228 -1.72 -33.51 -5.37
N PHE A 229 -0.46 -33.10 -5.32
CA PHE A 229 0.33 -32.86 -6.52
C PHE A 229 0.97 -34.16 -6.99
N ALA A 230 1.14 -34.30 -8.30
CA ALA A 230 1.99 -35.34 -8.87
C ALA A 230 3.36 -35.32 -8.16
N LYS A 231 3.83 -36.47 -7.68
CA LYS A 231 5.09 -36.57 -6.89
C LYS A 231 6.30 -36.01 -7.65
N SER A 232 6.27 -36.02 -8.98
CA SER A 232 7.26 -35.41 -9.86
C SER A 232 7.42 -33.89 -9.63
N LEU A 233 6.36 -33.18 -9.22
CA LEU A 233 6.42 -31.75 -8.89
C LEU A 233 7.28 -31.47 -7.66
N ASN A 234 7.50 -32.46 -6.78
CA ASN A 234 8.41 -32.37 -5.62
C ASN A 234 9.86 -32.71 -5.93
N SER A 235 10.17 -33.02 -7.19
CA SER A 235 11.53 -33.28 -7.65
C SER A 235 12.19 -32.00 -8.15
N THR A 236 13.47 -31.76 -7.82
CA THR A 236 14.17 -30.50 -8.15
C THR A 236 15.65 -30.70 -8.52
N PHE A 237 16.17 -29.90 -9.46
CA PHE A 237 17.60 -29.58 -9.70
C PHE A 237 18.12 -28.78 -8.53
N ILE A 238 19.37 -28.99 -8.17
CA ILE A 238 20.16 -27.97 -7.49
C ILE A 238 21.26 -27.48 -8.43
N VAL A 239 21.20 -26.21 -8.83
CA VAL A 239 22.34 -25.49 -9.42
C VAL A 239 23.09 -24.78 -8.31
N LEU A 240 24.40 -24.97 -8.22
CA LEU A 240 25.23 -24.24 -7.27
C LEU A 240 25.71 -22.93 -7.90
N ILE A 241 25.26 -21.80 -7.33
CA ILE A 241 25.76 -20.47 -7.71
C ILE A 241 26.73 -19.98 -6.63
N PRO A 242 27.97 -19.58 -6.97
CA PRO A 242 28.91 -19.03 -5.99
C PRO A 242 28.32 -17.81 -5.26
N LYS A 243 28.40 -17.79 -3.93
CA LYS A 243 28.05 -16.64 -3.08
C LYS A 243 29.09 -15.53 -3.16
N LYS A 244 30.35 -15.92 -3.39
CA LYS A 244 31.54 -15.07 -3.41
C LYS A 244 32.51 -15.55 -4.50
N GLY A 245 33.41 -14.67 -4.93
CA GLY A 245 34.51 -15.07 -5.81
C GLY A 245 35.48 -16.00 -5.10
N GLY A 246 36.05 -16.99 -5.81
CA GLY A 246 36.95 -17.99 -5.22
C GLY A 246 36.25 -18.96 -4.26
N ALA A 247 35.03 -19.38 -4.58
CA ALA A 247 34.30 -20.35 -3.77
C ALA A 247 34.98 -21.74 -3.82
N GLU A 248 35.42 -22.24 -2.67
CA GLU A 248 36.12 -23.53 -2.53
C GLU A 248 35.25 -24.55 -1.81
N ASP A 249 34.54 -24.13 -0.74
CA ASP A 249 33.70 -25.01 0.07
C ASP A 249 32.23 -25.03 -0.38
N LEU A 250 31.52 -26.12 -0.12
CA LEU A 250 30.09 -26.25 -0.46
C LEU A 250 29.23 -25.15 0.18
N GLY A 251 29.62 -24.68 1.38
CA GLY A 251 28.98 -23.57 2.08
C GLY A 251 29.06 -22.23 1.34
N ASP A 252 30.02 -22.08 0.43
CA ASP A 252 30.20 -20.89 -0.41
C ASP A 252 29.27 -20.86 -1.62
N PHE A 253 28.48 -21.90 -1.85
CA PHE A 253 27.51 -21.95 -2.94
C PHE A 253 26.08 -21.78 -2.43
N ARG A 254 25.23 -21.11 -3.22
CA ARG A 254 23.76 -21.12 -3.06
C ARG A 254 23.19 -22.23 -3.92
N PRO A 255 22.47 -23.20 -3.32
CA PRO A 255 21.71 -24.16 -4.09
C PRO A 255 20.44 -23.51 -4.62
N ILE A 256 20.40 -23.23 -5.92
CA ILE A 256 19.21 -22.77 -6.63
C ILE A 256 18.43 -23.99 -7.11
N SER A 257 17.17 -24.06 -6.71
CA SER A 257 16.24 -25.10 -7.11
C SER A 257 15.75 -24.84 -8.53
N LEU A 258 16.23 -25.59 -9.52
CA LEU A 258 15.62 -25.68 -10.86
C LEU A 258 14.97 -27.09 -10.98
N LEU A 259 14.65 -27.66 -12.15
CA LEU A 259 13.91 -28.96 -12.18
C LEU A 259 14.72 -30.29 -12.32
N ARG A 260 16.00 -30.45 -12.76
CA ARG A 260 16.83 -31.73 -12.70
C ARG A 260 18.30 -31.62 -12.26
N VAL A 261 18.88 -32.57 -11.50
CA VAL A 261 20.33 -32.62 -11.14
C VAL A 261 21.26 -32.98 -12.29
N MET A 262 22.39 -32.27 -12.43
CA MET A 262 23.54 -32.62 -13.27
C MET A 262 24.79 -32.79 -12.39
N ILE A 263 25.32 -34.01 -12.27
CA ILE A 263 26.61 -34.28 -11.63
C ILE A 263 27.64 -34.42 -12.74
N ASN A 264 28.65 -33.55 -12.77
CA ASN A 264 29.69 -33.54 -13.82
C ASN A 264 29.13 -33.47 -15.25
N GLY A 265 28.02 -32.76 -15.45
CA GLY A 265 27.36 -32.65 -16.76
C GLY A 265 26.47 -33.86 -17.12
N VAL A 266 26.19 -34.78 -16.19
CA VAL A 266 25.35 -35.97 -16.42
C VAL A 266 24.14 -35.97 -15.49
N PRO A 267 22.90 -36.27 -15.96
CA PRO A 267 21.72 -36.29 -15.11
C PRO A 267 21.82 -37.33 -14.00
N ALA A 268 21.72 -36.90 -12.73
CA ALA A 268 21.77 -37.80 -11.57
C ALA A 268 20.43 -37.82 -10.84
N GLY A 269 19.50 -38.65 -11.30
CA GLY A 269 18.28 -39.04 -10.57
C GLY A 269 17.37 -37.90 -10.07
N PHE A 270 16.37 -38.28 -9.26
CA PHE A 270 15.49 -37.36 -8.54
C PHE A 270 15.76 -37.48 -7.04
N PHE A 271 15.72 -36.37 -6.32
CA PHE A 271 15.86 -36.32 -4.86
C PHE A 271 14.55 -35.83 -4.24
N SER A 272 14.06 -36.53 -3.21
CA SER A 272 12.91 -36.10 -2.43
C SER A 272 13.35 -35.03 -1.42
N ASN A 273 12.74 -33.85 -1.47
CA ASN A 273 12.99 -32.81 -0.48
C ASN A 273 12.14 -33.06 0.79
N SER A 274 12.77 -33.10 1.96
CA SER A 274 12.09 -33.26 3.27
C SER A 274 11.99 -31.95 4.06
N LYS A 275 12.87 -30.98 3.81
CA LYS A 275 12.92 -29.71 4.54
C LYS A 275 13.51 -28.59 3.67
N GLY A 276 12.87 -27.43 3.70
CA GLY A 276 13.37 -26.21 3.07
C GLY A 276 12.52 -25.76 1.88
N LEU A 277 12.45 -24.44 1.71
CA LEU A 277 11.76 -23.78 0.60
C LEU A 277 12.67 -23.69 -0.62
N ARG A 278 12.09 -23.73 -1.82
CA ARG A 278 12.87 -23.79 -3.07
C ARG A 278 13.42 -22.42 -3.42
N GLN A 279 14.73 -22.28 -3.50
CA GLN A 279 15.34 -21.03 -3.98
C GLN A 279 15.11 -20.89 -5.49
N GLY A 280 14.49 -19.78 -5.91
CA GLY A 280 14.12 -19.53 -7.31
C GLY A 280 12.64 -19.74 -7.61
N ASP A 281 11.89 -20.35 -6.69
CA ASP A 281 10.44 -20.46 -6.74
C ASP A 281 9.78 -19.12 -6.32
N PRO A 282 8.83 -18.58 -7.11
CA PRO A 282 8.11 -17.35 -6.77
C PRO A 282 7.34 -17.39 -5.44
N LEU A 283 6.86 -18.57 -5.00
CA LEU A 283 6.06 -18.69 -3.77
C LEU A 283 6.94 -18.74 -2.50
N SER A 284 8.12 -19.35 -2.61
CA SER A 284 9.02 -19.58 -1.48
C SER A 284 9.38 -18.33 -0.65
N PRO A 285 9.60 -17.12 -1.21
CA PRO A 285 9.80 -15.91 -0.41
C PRO A 285 8.62 -15.56 0.51
N TYR A 286 7.39 -15.74 0.04
CA TYR A 286 6.19 -15.46 0.84
C TYR A 286 6.02 -16.45 1.98
N LEU A 287 6.22 -17.74 1.71
CA LEU A 287 6.20 -18.78 2.74
C LEU A 287 7.28 -18.56 3.81
N PHE A 288 8.45 -18.06 3.40
CA PHE A 288 9.50 -17.70 4.34
C PHE A 288 9.07 -16.53 5.24
N VAL A 289 8.48 -15.47 4.66
CA VAL A 289 7.95 -14.32 5.42
C VAL A 289 6.87 -14.76 6.41
N LEU A 290 5.97 -15.67 6.02
CA LEU A 290 4.97 -16.25 6.92
C LEU A 290 5.62 -16.99 8.10
N GLY A 291 6.70 -17.74 7.85
CA GLY A 291 7.49 -18.36 8.92
C GLY A 291 8.13 -17.33 9.86
N MET A 292 8.67 -16.24 9.30
CA MET A 292 9.29 -15.15 10.08
C MET A 292 8.27 -14.33 10.89
N GLU A 293 7.00 -14.31 10.50
CA GLU A 293 5.93 -13.64 11.25
C GLU A 293 5.77 -14.23 12.67
N VAL A 294 6.13 -15.52 12.85
CA VAL A 294 6.17 -16.14 14.18
C VAL A 294 7.19 -15.43 15.09
N LEU A 295 8.40 -15.17 14.59
CA LEU A 295 9.43 -14.43 15.34
C LEU A 295 8.94 -13.02 15.66
N SER A 296 8.37 -12.33 14.68
CA SER A 296 7.82 -10.98 14.86
C SER A 296 6.79 -10.93 15.98
N ASN A 297 5.85 -11.88 16.01
CA ASN A 297 4.82 -11.96 17.04
C ASN A 297 5.36 -12.34 18.42
N LEU A 298 6.36 -13.23 18.50
CA LEU A 298 7.03 -13.54 19.78
C LEU A 298 7.71 -12.29 20.36
N ILE A 299 8.40 -11.51 19.52
CA ILE A 299 9.05 -10.26 19.95
C ILE A 299 8.01 -9.23 20.38
N ARG A 300 6.92 -9.02 19.60
CA ARG A 300 5.84 -8.09 19.99
C ARG A 300 5.24 -8.44 21.34
N ARG A 301 4.89 -9.71 21.57
CA ARG A 301 4.35 -10.18 22.85
C ARG A 301 5.32 -9.99 24.01
N ALA A 302 6.62 -10.18 23.78
CA ALA A 302 7.63 -9.93 24.80
C ALA A 302 7.74 -8.44 25.14
N VAL A 303 7.58 -7.56 24.17
CA VAL A 303 7.53 -6.11 24.39
C VAL A 303 6.26 -5.69 25.13
N ASP A 304 5.10 -6.19 24.71
CA ASP A 304 3.81 -5.91 25.37
C ASP A 304 3.80 -6.41 26.82
N GLY A 305 4.46 -7.54 27.07
CA GLY A 305 4.66 -8.11 28.41
C GLY A 305 5.77 -7.45 29.23
N GLY A 306 6.50 -6.48 28.68
CA GLY A 306 7.59 -5.78 29.37
C GLY A 306 8.88 -6.58 29.54
N PHE A 307 9.02 -7.73 28.87
CA PHE A 307 10.24 -8.55 28.89
C PHE A 307 11.33 -8.04 27.94
N LEU A 308 10.94 -7.31 26.89
CA LEU A 308 11.84 -6.62 25.99
C LEU A 308 11.40 -5.16 25.87
N SER A 309 12.37 -4.27 25.66
CA SER A 309 12.11 -2.89 25.31
C SER A 309 12.49 -2.64 23.85
N GLY A 310 11.72 -1.82 23.12
CA GLY A 310 12.11 -1.40 21.77
C GLY A 310 12.89 -0.09 21.78
N CYS A 311 13.44 0.29 20.63
CA CYS A 311 14.00 1.61 20.41
C CYS A 311 12.87 2.66 20.39
N ARG A 312 12.87 3.58 21.36
CA ARG A 312 11.92 4.68 21.40
C ARG A 312 12.36 5.80 20.48
N ILE A 313 11.54 6.06 19.46
CA ILE A 313 11.72 7.15 18.50
C ILE A 313 10.85 8.31 18.95
N ARG A 314 11.51 9.38 19.39
CA ARG A 314 10.89 10.67 19.69
C ARG A 314 11.27 11.67 18.61
N GLY A 315 10.29 12.41 18.13
CA GLY A 315 10.53 13.47 17.16
C GLY A 315 10.17 14.85 17.70
N ARG A 316 9.84 15.74 16.77
CA ARG A 316 9.45 17.13 17.08
C ARG A 316 8.00 17.28 17.51
N GLY A 317 7.16 16.26 17.31
CA GLY A 317 5.78 16.20 17.81
C GLY A 317 5.71 15.58 19.20
N GLU A 318 4.52 15.58 19.79
CA GLU A 318 4.23 14.85 21.05
C GLU A 318 4.13 13.33 20.84
N GLU A 319 4.01 12.88 19.59
CA GLU A 319 3.94 11.46 19.25
C GLU A 319 5.29 10.75 19.50
N GLU A 320 5.22 9.56 20.11
CA GLU A 320 6.34 8.63 20.19
C GLU A 320 5.99 7.30 19.51
N MET A 321 7.01 6.65 18.96
CA MET A 321 6.87 5.32 18.36
C MET A 321 7.96 4.39 18.88
N ILE A 322 7.61 3.16 19.21
CA ILE A 322 8.55 2.13 19.65
C ILE A 322 8.82 1.17 18.49
N VAL A 323 10.10 0.95 18.19
CA VAL A 323 10.54 -0.03 17.19
C VAL A 323 11.37 -1.11 17.86
N SER A 324 10.81 -2.30 17.98
CA SER A 324 11.51 -3.44 18.61
C SER A 324 12.32 -4.28 17.64
N HIS A 325 11.93 -4.37 16.37
CA HIS A 325 12.64 -5.16 15.38
C HIS A 325 12.34 -4.71 13.95
N LEU A 326 13.27 -5.02 13.03
CA LEU A 326 13.16 -4.80 11.58
C LEU A 326 13.54 -6.09 10.87
N LEU A 327 12.71 -6.54 9.94
CA LEU A 327 12.91 -7.77 9.20
C LEU A 327 13.12 -7.47 7.72
N PHE A 328 14.21 -7.99 7.16
CA PHE A 328 14.36 -8.11 5.71
C PHE A 328 14.79 -9.52 5.34
N ALA A 329 13.81 -10.36 4.97
CA ALA A 329 14.01 -11.80 4.86
C ALA A 329 14.70 -12.34 6.13
N ASP A 330 15.84 -13.01 6.02
CA ASP A 330 16.61 -13.55 7.15
C ASP A 330 17.43 -12.49 7.90
N ASP A 331 17.76 -11.37 7.25
CA ASP A 331 18.54 -10.28 7.84
C ASP A 331 17.68 -9.46 8.81
N THR A 332 17.79 -9.79 10.10
CA THR A 332 16.95 -9.25 11.18
C THR A 332 17.74 -8.29 12.09
N ILE A 333 17.17 -7.13 12.40
CA ILE A 333 17.65 -6.24 13.46
C ILE A 333 16.66 -6.29 14.61
N ILE A 334 17.17 -6.48 15.83
CA ILE A 334 16.39 -6.44 17.07
C ILE A 334 16.96 -5.33 17.95
N PHE A 335 16.08 -4.52 18.51
CA PHE A 335 16.41 -3.50 19.50
C PHE A 335 15.98 -4.00 20.87
N CYS A 336 16.87 -3.89 21.85
CA CYS A 336 16.61 -4.12 23.27
C CYS A 336 17.46 -3.16 24.10
N GLU A 337 17.11 -3.01 25.37
CA GLU A 337 17.94 -2.29 26.34
C GLU A 337 19.17 -3.12 26.69
N ALA A 338 20.23 -2.44 27.11
CA ALA A 338 21.46 -3.06 27.56
C ALA A 338 21.28 -3.67 28.97
N SER A 339 20.57 -4.80 29.03
CA SER A 339 20.28 -5.55 30.26
C SER A 339 20.47 -7.04 30.00
N LYS A 340 21.10 -7.74 30.94
CA LYS A 340 21.27 -9.19 30.91
C LYS A 340 19.90 -9.88 30.88
N GLU A 341 18.95 -9.42 31.68
CA GLU A 341 17.59 -9.98 31.75
C GLU A 341 16.86 -9.93 30.39
N GLN A 342 16.96 -8.80 29.67
CA GLN A 342 16.36 -8.68 28.34
C GLN A 342 17.05 -9.59 27.31
N LEU A 343 18.37 -9.75 27.39
CA LEU A 343 19.09 -10.67 26.51
C LEU A 343 18.81 -12.14 26.82
N SER A 344 18.64 -12.51 28.10
CA SER A 344 18.15 -13.84 28.48
C SER A 344 16.77 -14.09 27.86
N ALA A 345 15.86 -13.12 27.97
CA ALA A 345 14.53 -13.22 27.37
C ALA A 345 14.61 -13.37 25.85
N LEU A 346 15.49 -12.60 25.19
CA LEU A 346 15.73 -12.71 23.75
C LEU A 346 16.26 -14.09 23.36
N SER A 347 17.20 -14.65 24.13
CA SER A 347 17.74 -15.99 23.92
C SER A 347 16.62 -17.05 23.95
N TRP A 348 15.71 -16.97 24.92
CA TRP A 348 14.53 -17.84 24.99
C TRP A 348 13.58 -17.64 23.80
N ILE A 349 13.33 -16.40 23.38
CA ILE A 349 12.48 -16.10 22.21
C ILE A 349 13.06 -16.73 20.95
N LEU A 350 14.37 -16.60 20.73
CA LEU A 350 15.06 -17.20 19.59
C LEU A 350 14.98 -18.74 19.64
N ALA A 351 15.19 -19.35 20.81
CA ALA A 351 15.06 -20.80 20.98
C ALA A 351 13.63 -21.29 20.70
N TRP A 352 12.61 -20.60 21.21
CA TRP A 352 11.21 -20.93 20.93
C TRP A 352 10.86 -20.78 19.46
N PHE A 353 11.40 -19.76 18.79
CA PHE A 353 11.25 -19.58 17.36
C PHE A 353 11.89 -20.73 16.56
N GLU A 354 13.09 -21.19 16.92
CA GLU A 354 13.71 -22.35 16.26
C GLU A 354 12.84 -23.60 16.38
N VAL A 355 12.28 -23.84 17.58
CA VAL A 355 11.39 -24.99 17.83
C VAL A 355 10.09 -24.87 17.04
N ALA A 356 9.47 -23.68 17.02
CA ALA A 356 8.17 -23.47 16.38
C ALA A 356 8.26 -23.46 14.84
N SER A 357 9.31 -22.87 14.27
CA SER A 357 9.49 -22.72 12.82
C SER A 357 10.28 -23.86 12.18
N GLY A 358 11.08 -24.58 12.98
CA GLY A 358 12.09 -25.50 12.48
C GLY A 358 13.27 -24.81 11.80
N LEU A 359 13.35 -23.47 11.79
CA LEU A 359 14.51 -22.72 11.31
C LEU A 359 15.62 -22.72 12.37
N ARG A 360 16.84 -22.34 11.95
CA ARG A 360 17.99 -22.20 12.84
C ARG A 360 18.54 -20.79 12.76
N ILE A 361 18.77 -20.18 13.91
CA ILE A 361 19.46 -18.90 14.03
C ILE A 361 20.95 -19.13 13.81
N ASN A 362 21.55 -18.29 12.96
CA ASN A 362 22.97 -18.37 12.66
C ASN A 362 23.75 -17.44 13.60
N LEU A 363 23.97 -17.89 14.84
CA LEU A 363 24.67 -17.10 15.86
C LEU A 363 26.12 -16.74 15.47
N ASP A 364 26.77 -17.53 14.61
CA ASP A 364 28.11 -17.24 14.08
C ASP A 364 28.16 -15.97 13.22
N LYS A 365 27.02 -15.64 12.59
CA LYS A 365 26.81 -14.44 11.78
C LYS A 365 26.06 -13.33 12.53
N SER A 366 25.38 -13.67 13.62
CA SER A 366 24.73 -12.69 14.49
C SER A 366 25.77 -11.88 15.25
N VAL A 367 25.47 -10.60 15.45
CA VAL A 367 26.38 -9.66 16.09
C VAL A 367 25.58 -8.76 17.03
N LEU A 368 26.06 -8.62 18.27
CA LEU A 368 25.54 -7.68 19.26
C LEU A 368 26.32 -6.37 19.15
N ILE A 369 25.62 -5.26 18.89
CA ILE A 369 26.24 -3.94 18.68
C ILE A 369 25.77 -3.01 19.79
N PRO A 370 26.67 -2.53 20.68
CA PRO A 370 26.31 -1.57 21.71
C PRO A 370 26.02 -0.19 21.09
N VAL A 371 24.99 0.50 21.59
CA VAL A 371 24.63 1.86 21.19
C VAL A 371 24.72 2.76 22.42
N GLY A 372 25.73 3.63 22.46
CA GLY A 372 26.05 4.44 23.64
C GLY A 372 27.06 3.74 24.55
N GLU A 373 27.08 4.15 25.82
CA GLU A 373 27.90 3.50 26.85
C GLU A 373 27.15 2.29 27.39
N VAL A 374 27.75 1.10 27.21
CA VAL A 374 27.18 -0.18 27.66
C VAL A 374 28.25 -0.92 28.43
N GLU A 375 27.97 -1.22 29.70
CA GLU A 375 28.80 -2.05 30.55
C GLU A 375 28.54 -3.55 30.25
N ASP A 376 29.55 -4.40 30.47
CA ASP A 376 29.47 -5.87 30.36
C ASP A 376 28.97 -6.42 29.00
N ILE A 377 29.24 -5.73 27.89
CA ILE A 377 28.80 -6.13 26.54
C ILE A 377 29.36 -7.50 26.12
N GLU A 378 30.59 -7.83 26.52
CA GLU A 378 31.22 -9.11 26.22
C GLU A 378 30.50 -10.28 26.91
N GLU A 379 30.10 -10.12 28.18
CA GLU A 379 29.38 -11.16 28.91
C GLU A 379 27.98 -11.38 28.30
N MET A 380 27.30 -10.28 27.98
CA MET A 380 26.01 -10.28 27.29
C MET A 380 26.07 -10.98 25.92
N ALA A 381 27.13 -10.75 25.15
CA ALA A 381 27.31 -11.42 23.87
C ALA A 381 27.58 -12.93 24.02
N VAL A 382 28.33 -13.33 25.06
CA VAL A 382 28.56 -14.74 25.41
C VAL A 382 27.26 -15.44 25.80
N GLU A 383 26.41 -14.78 26.59
CA GLU A 383 25.10 -15.33 26.99
C GLU A 383 24.19 -15.60 25.79
N LEU A 384 24.15 -14.67 24.82
CA LEU A 384 23.39 -14.84 23.59
C LEU A 384 24.09 -15.82 22.60
N GLY A 385 25.38 -16.08 22.80
CA GLY A 385 26.19 -16.95 21.94
C GLY A 385 26.65 -16.29 20.63
N CYS A 386 26.77 -14.96 20.59
CA CYS A 386 27.13 -14.21 19.38
C CYS A 386 28.38 -13.34 19.56
N LYS A 387 28.82 -12.67 18.49
CA LYS A 387 30.01 -11.79 18.53
C LYS A 387 29.63 -10.36 18.91
N VAL A 388 30.53 -9.64 19.58
CA VAL A 388 30.40 -8.19 19.74
C VAL A 388 30.84 -7.49 18.44
N GLY A 389 30.05 -6.53 17.98
CA GLY A 389 30.34 -5.69 16.83
C GLY A 389 30.37 -4.21 17.18
N LEU A 390 30.67 -3.38 16.18
CA LEU A 390 30.81 -1.94 16.35
C LEU A 390 30.13 -1.21 15.19
N LEU A 391 29.67 0.02 15.45
CA LEU A 391 29.31 0.96 14.39
C LEU A 391 30.55 1.76 13.96
N PRO A 392 30.70 2.08 12.66
CA PRO A 392 29.81 1.70 11.57
C PRO A 392 30.00 0.24 11.11
N THR A 393 28.93 -0.42 10.68
CA THR A 393 28.95 -1.79 10.12
C THR A 393 28.26 -1.83 8.76
N VAL A 394 28.38 -2.92 8.01
CA VAL A 394 27.67 -3.10 6.73
C VAL A 394 26.39 -3.92 6.96
N TYR A 395 25.23 -3.31 6.72
CA TYR A 395 23.93 -3.96 6.73
C TYR A 395 23.33 -3.91 5.32
N LEU A 396 23.09 -5.08 4.73
CA LEU A 396 22.54 -5.25 3.37
C LEU A 396 23.33 -4.49 2.28
N GLY A 397 24.65 -4.45 2.45
CA GLY A 397 25.55 -3.77 1.52
C GLY A 397 25.60 -2.24 1.69
N LEU A 398 24.98 -1.68 2.73
CA LEU A 398 25.03 -0.27 3.10
C LEU A 398 25.67 -0.07 4.48
N PRO A 399 26.46 0.99 4.69
CA PRO A 399 27.08 1.29 5.95
C PRO A 399 26.05 1.85 6.95
N LEU A 400 25.77 1.10 8.00
CA LEU A 400 24.93 1.46 9.14
C LEU A 400 25.78 2.18 10.19
N GLY A 401 25.27 3.30 10.72
CA GLY A 401 25.97 4.11 11.74
C GLY A 401 27.11 4.98 11.21
N ALA A 402 27.37 4.95 9.90
CA ALA A 402 28.38 5.80 9.29
C ALA A 402 27.97 7.27 9.29
N HIS A 403 28.95 8.16 9.54
CA HIS A 403 28.72 9.58 9.42
C HIS A 403 28.50 9.96 7.94
N HIS A 404 27.36 10.58 7.63
CA HIS A 404 26.96 11.02 6.27
C HIS A 404 28.01 11.87 5.52
N LYS A 405 28.95 12.55 6.20
CA LYS A 405 30.06 13.31 5.58
C LYS A 405 31.37 12.53 5.48
N ALA A 406 31.41 11.27 5.93
CA ALA A 406 32.63 10.47 5.83
C ALA A 406 32.93 10.20 4.35
N VAL A 407 33.84 10.98 3.77
CA VAL A 407 34.23 10.91 2.34
C VAL A 407 34.76 9.52 1.96
N SER A 408 35.36 8.79 2.92
CA SER A 408 35.80 7.40 2.75
C SER A 408 34.65 6.40 2.54
N ILE A 409 33.42 6.78 2.91
CA ILE A 409 32.21 5.95 2.84
C ILE A 409 31.26 6.49 1.76
N TRP A 410 31.14 7.82 1.67
CA TRP A 410 30.23 8.56 0.80
C TRP A 410 31.01 9.56 -0.03
N ASP A 411 31.71 9.06 -1.05
CA ASP A 411 32.52 9.89 -1.94
C ASP A 411 31.61 10.64 -2.92
N GLY A 412 31.47 11.96 -2.73
CA GLY A 412 30.68 12.83 -3.62
C GLY A 412 31.20 12.88 -5.07
N SER A 413 32.39 12.32 -5.33
CA SER A 413 32.91 12.13 -6.69
C SER A 413 32.46 10.82 -7.34
N VAL A 414 31.72 9.95 -6.64
CA VAL A 414 31.23 8.66 -7.18
C VAL A 414 30.42 8.85 -8.45
N VAL A 415 29.52 9.83 -8.50
CA VAL A 415 28.77 10.16 -9.72
C VAL A 415 29.73 10.48 -10.87
N ASN A 416 30.67 11.39 -10.65
CA ASN A 416 31.67 11.79 -11.65
C ASN A 416 32.58 10.63 -12.07
N ARG A 417 32.95 9.75 -11.12
CA ARG A 417 33.79 8.58 -11.35
C ARG A 417 33.05 7.50 -12.13
N LEU A 418 31.78 7.25 -11.82
CA LEU A 418 30.94 6.30 -12.55
C LEU A 418 30.64 6.81 -13.96
N GLU A 419 30.29 8.09 -14.12
CA GLU A 419 30.12 8.68 -15.45
C GLU A 419 31.43 8.64 -16.24
N LYS A 420 32.57 8.90 -15.59
CA LYS A 420 33.89 8.74 -16.22
C LYS A 420 34.11 7.29 -16.66
N LEU A 421 33.85 6.30 -15.82
CA LEU A 421 33.98 4.88 -16.19
C LEU A 421 33.06 4.50 -17.36
N GLN A 422 31.84 5.03 -17.41
CA GLN A 422 30.92 4.80 -18.54
C GLN A 422 31.44 5.44 -19.84
N ARG A 423 31.97 6.67 -19.76
CA ARG A 423 32.61 7.36 -20.89
C ARG A 423 33.85 6.61 -21.37
N ASP A 424 34.71 6.24 -20.44
CA ASP A 424 35.94 5.52 -20.70
C ASP A 424 35.66 4.12 -21.25
N PHE A 425 34.56 3.47 -20.85
CA PHE A 425 34.15 2.18 -21.44
C PHE A 425 33.72 2.31 -22.91
N LEU A 426 32.93 3.34 -23.26
CA LEU A 426 32.45 3.50 -24.63
C LEU A 426 33.55 3.91 -25.62
N TRP A 427 34.54 4.68 -25.13
CA TRP A 427 35.58 5.27 -25.97
C TRP A 427 36.97 4.69 -25.71
N GLY A 428 37.11 3.81 -24.72
CA GLY A 428 38.33 3.08 -24.40
C GLY A 428 38.44 1.80 -25.21
N GLY A 429 39.66 1.43 -25.58
CA GLY A 429 39.99 0.09 -26.08
C GLY A 429 40.86 -0.66 -25.08
N ASP A 430 41.30 -1.87 -25.43
CA ASP A 430 42.19 -2.72 -24.60
C ASP A 430 43.55 -2.08 -24.26
N SER A 431 43.94 -1.00 -24.96
CA SER A 431 45.19 -0.27 -24.72
C SER A 431 45.00 0.88 -23.72
N LEU A 432 45.92 1.01 -22.76
CA LEU A 432 46.06 2.07 -21.75
C LEU A 432 46.23 3.51 -22.29
N GLU A 433 45.98 3.76 -23.58
CA GLU A 433 46.10 5.08 -24.21
C GLU A 433 44.85 5.94 -23.99
N ARG A 434 45.05 7.23 -23.63
CA ARG A 434 43.96 8.21 -23.52
C ARG A 434 43.37 8.48 -24.91
N LYS A 435 42.13 8.03 -25.15
CA LYS A 435 41.37 8.35 -26.37
C LYS A 435 40.41 9.51 -26.14
N VAL A 436 40.24 10.35 -27.16
CA VAL A 436 39.33 11.51 -27.14
C VAL A 436 37.89 11.02 -27.30
N HIS A 437 36.98 11.52 -26.48
CA HIS A 437 35.54 11.24 -26.60
C HIS A 437 35.01 11.87 -27.91
N LEU A 438 34.53 11.02 -28.84
CA LEU A 438 34.11 11.47 -30.18
C LEU A 438 32.75 12.19 -30.20
N ILE A 439 31.89 11.90 -29.23
CA ILE A 439 30.53 12.43 -29.14
C ILE A 439 30.33 13.03 -27.75
N ASN A 440 29.70 14.20 -27.67
CA ASN A 440 29.34 14.84 -26.41
C ASN A 440 28.47 13.87 -25.56
N TRP A 441 28.83 13.72 -24.29
CA TRP A 441 28.13 12.86 -23.34
C TRP A 441 26.64 13.17 -23.26
N GLU A 442 26.26 14.44 -23.38
CA GLU A 442 24.85 14.83 -23.37
C GLU A 442 24.05 14.23 -24.52
N VAL A 443 24.65 14.17 -25.71
CA VAL A 443 24.04 13.57 -26.90
C VAL A 443 23.91 12.06 -26.73
N VAL A 444 24.96 11.41 -26.20
CA VAL A 444 24.96 9.98 -25.90
C VAL A 444 23.83 9.61 -24.92
N CYS A 445 23.57 10.46 -23.95
CA CYS A 445 22.53 10.25 -22.94
C CYS A 445 21.10 10.52 -23.43
N THR A 446 20.91 11.09 -24.62
CA THR A 446 19.56 11.29 -25.17
C THR A 446 18.91 9.97 -25.57
N GLN A 447 17.58 10.00 -25.71
CA GLN A 447 16.76 8.88 -26.18
C GLN A 447 17.21 8.37 -27.56
N ARG A 448 17.03 7.07 -27.82
CA ARG A 448 17.42 6.45 -29.10
C ARG A 448 16.64 7.04 -30.27
N GLU A 449 15.38 7.38 -30.02
CA GLU A 449 14.47 8.03 -30.96
C GLU A 449 14.93 9.45 -31.34
N LYS A 450 15.72 10.09 -30.46
CA LYS A 450 16.30 11.43 -30.67
C LYS A 450 17.77 11.38 -31.11
N GLY A 451 18.28 10.20 -31.48
CA GLY A 451 19.65 10.01 -32.00
C GLY A 451 20.73 9.71 -30.96
N GLY A 452 20.37 9.51 -29.68
CA GLY A 452 21.30 9.09 -28.62
C GLY A 452 21.39 7.58 -28.43
N LEU A 453 22.11 7.13 -27.38
CA LEU A 453 22.21 5.71 -27.02
C LEU A 453 21.23 5.30 -25.91
N GLY A 454 20.51 6.26 -25.31
CA GLY A 454 19.62 6.04 -24.18
C GLY A 454 20.36 5.76 -22.86
N ILE A 455 21.64 6.14 -22.76
CA ILE A 455 22.41 5.97 -21.53
C ILE A 455 21.93 6.98 -20.48
N ARG A 456 21.55 6.50 -19.31
CA ARG A 456 20.98 7.34 -18.25
C ARG A 456 22.08 8.17 -17.57
N LYS A 457 21.91 9.50 -17.54
CA LYS A 457 22.73 10.40 -16.71
C LYS A 457 22.58 9.99 -15.24
N ILE A 458 23.70 9.78 -14.54
CA ILE A 458 23.68 9.26 -13.18
C ILE A 458 23.13 10.32 -12.22
N ASP A 459 23.47 11.60 -12.42
CA ASP A 459 22.91 12.70 -11.63
C ASP A 459 21.37 12.77 -11.71
N SER A 460 20.82 12.69 -12.91
CA SER A 460 19.37 12.71 -13.13
C SER A 460 18.69 11.46 -12.54
N LEU A 461 19.32 10.29 -12.68
CA LEU A 461 18.86 9.06 -12.07
C LEU A 461 18.83 9.17 -10.54
N ASN A 462 19.90 9.70 -9.94
CA ASN A 462 19.97 9.92 -8.50
C ASN A 462 18.85 10.86 -8.01
N LYS A 463 18.70 12.02 -8.64
CA LYS A 463 17.62 12.97 -8.31
C LYS A 463 16.25 12.33 -8.38
N ALA A 464 15.98 11.53 -9.42
CA ALA A 464 14.72 10.80 -9.55
C ALA A 464 14.51 9.76 -8.43
N LEU A 465 15.57 9.04 -8.03
CA LEU A 465 15.51 8.07 -6.92
C LEU A 465 15.28 8.72 -5.56
N LEU A 466 15.89 9.88 -5.32
CA LEU A 466 15.60 10.70 -4.13
C LEU A 466 14.16 11.19 -4.14
N GLY A 467 13.69 11.72 -5.28
CA GLY A 467 12.29 12.14 -5.46
C GLY A 467 11.28 11.00 -5.29
N LYS A 468 11.62 9.77 -5.67
CA LYS A 468 10.78 8.59 -5.42
C LYS A 468 10.43 8.45 -3.94
N TRP A 469 11.34 8.74 -3.01
CA TRP A 469 11.04 8.68 -1.59
C TRP A 469 10.11 9.79 -1.12
N VAL A 470 10.22 10.99 -1.69
CA VAL A 470 9.28 12.10 -1.45
C VAL A 470 7.88 11.72 -1.93
N TRP A 471 7.78 11.17 -3.15
CA TRP A 471 6.53 10.67 -3.71
C TRP A 471 5.92 9.56 -2.84
N ARG A 472 6.71 8.56 -2.46
CA ARG A 472 6.25 7.45 -1.61
C ARG A 472 5.77 7.94 -0.25
N PHE A 473 6.41 8.95 0.34
CA PHE A 473 5.95 9.53 1.61
C PHE A 473 4.56 10.16 1.50
N ALA A 474 4.25 10.77 0.34
CA ALA A 474 2.96 11.38 0.07
C ALA A 474 1.85 10.34 -0.18
N VAL A 475 2.18 9.23 -0.84
CA VAL A 475 1.22 8.18 -1.24
C VAL A 475 1.01 7.12 -0.18
N GLU A 476 2.07 6.69 0.50
CA GLU A 476 2.03 5.60 1.46
C GLU A 476 1.68 6.13 2.85
N ASN A 477 0.55 5.68 3.43
CA ASN A 477 0.10 6.18 4.73
C ASN A 477 0.54 5.28 5.90
N ASP A 478 0.49 3.96 5.74
CA ASP A 478 0.59 3.03 6.89
C ASP A 478 1.91 2.26 6.97
N ASN A 479 2.83 2.53 6.04
CA ASN A 479 4.13 1.85 6.04
C ASN A 479 5.01 2.31 7.21
N LEU A 480 5.62 1.36 7.92
CA LEU A 480 6.44 1.60 9.12
C LEU A 480 7.50 2.70 8.91
N TRP A 481 8.19 2.70 7.77
CA TRP A 481 9.21 3.72 7.46
C TRP A 481 8.61 5.12 7.37
N ARG A 482 7.41 5.27 6.80
CA ARG A 482 6.72 6.56 6.66
C ARG A 482 6.22 7.05 8.01
N LEU A 483 5.63 6.16 8.81
CA LEU A 483 5.22 6.46 10.19
C LEU A 483 6.42 6.92 11.03
N MET A 484 7.53 6.18 10.98
CA MET A 484 8.79 6.52 11.65
C MET A 484 9.30 7.92 11.26
N ILE A 485 9.31 8.23 9.96
CA ILE A 485 9.76 9.52 9.44
C ILE A 485 8.80 10.64 9.86
N GLY A 486 7.49 10.38 9.84
CA GLY A 486 6.45 11.28 10.31
C GLY A 486 6.61 11.65 11.78
N VAL A 487 6.79 10.65 12.66
CA VAL A 487 7.05 10.85 14.09
C VAL A 487 8.34 11.65 14.29
N LYS A 488 9.45 11.20 13.69
CA LYS A 488 10.78 11.80 13.87
C LYS A 488 10.86 13.27 13.45
N TYR A 489 10.36 13.61 12.26
CA TYR A 489 10.48 14.96 11.70
C TYR A 489 9.24 15.83 11.91
N GLY A 490 8.11 15.24 12.27
CA GLY A 490 6.80 15.87 12.27
C GLY A 490 6.21 15.97 10.86
N GLN A 491 4.89 16.09 10.77
CA GLN A 491 4.16 16.28 9.52
C GLN A 491 3.61 17.71 9.39
N GLU A 492 3.51 18.21 8.15
CA GLU A 492 2.74 19.41 7.84
C GLU A 492 1.24 19.15 7.98
N GLU A 493 0.43 20.21 8.05
CA GLU A 493 -1.01 20.21 8.41
C GLU A 493 -1.85 19.08 7.77
N PHE A 494 -1.56 18.69 6.54
CA PHE A 494 -2.34 17.70 5.77
C PHE A 494 -1.59 16.39 5.48
N GLY A 495 -0.47 16.15 6.18
CA GLY A 495 0.25 14.87 6.17
C GLY A 495 0.96 14.50 4.86
N TRP A 496 0.95 15.37 3.84
CA TRP A 496 1.65 15.14 2.57
C TRP A 496 3.17 15.25 2.68
N ARG A 497 3.65 16.03 3.65
CA ARG A 497 5.06 16.42 3.78
C ARG A 497 5.51 16.32 5.21
N THR A 498 6.80 16.03 5.40
CA THR A 498 7.42 16.27 6.71
C THR A 498 7.69 17.75 6.91
N LYS A 499 7.70 18.20 8.17
CA LYS A 499 8.21 19.53 8.52
C LYS A 499 9.68 19.66 8.13
N GLU A 500 10.15 20.89 7.93
CA GLU A 500 11.52 21.17 7.54
C GLU A 500 12.52 20.69 8.62
N ALA A 501 13.55 19.94 8.19
CA ALA A 501 14.55 19.32 9.06
C ALA A 501 15.61 20.33 9.58
N ARG A 502 15.18 21.30 10.40
CA ARG A 502 16.02 22.39 10.95
C ARG A 502 16.87 21.99 12.19
N GLY A 503 16.88 20.72 12.59
CA GLY A 503 17.53 20.26 13.82
C GLY A 503 19.04 20.04 13.68
N THR A 504 19.76 20.15 14.80
CA THR A 504 21.18 19.78 14.94
C THR A 504 21.37 18.28 15.11
N TYR A 505 20.36 17.57 15.61
CA TYR A 505 20.40 16.11 15.81
C TYR A 505 20.18 15.36 14.50
N GLY A 506 21.24 14.65 14.08
CA GLY A 506 21.22 13.69 12.97
C GLY A 506 21.11 14.35 11.61
N VAL A 507 22.25 14.54 10.94
CA VAL A 507 22.25 14.78 9.49
C VAL A 507 21.90 13.45 8.82
N GLY A 508 20.60 13.18 8.74
CA GLY A 508 20.07 11.91 8.25
C GLY A 508 19.86 11.93 6.74
N VAL A 509 19.84 10.74 6.12
CA VAL A 509 19.52 10.52 4.70
C VAL A 509 18.24 11.26 4.28
N TRP A 510 17.22 11.31 5.16
CA TRP A 510 15.97 12.04 4.90
C TRP A 510 16.18 13.55 4.69
N LYS A 511 17.10 14.17 5.43
CA LYS A 511 17.42 15.59 5.27
C LYS A 511 18.04 15.88 3.90
N GLU A 512 18.87 14.98 3.38
CA GLU A 512 19.45 15.09 2.04
C GLU A 512 18.39 14.85 0.96
N ILE A 513 17.51 13.85 1.13
CA ILE A 513 16.34 13.65 0.25
C ILE A 513 15.50 14.93 0.16
N MET A 514 15.25 15.58 1.31
CA MET A 514 14.44 16.79 1.37
C MET A 514 15.07 18.01 0.70
N LYS A 515 16.39 18.05 0.45
CA LYS A 515 17.01 19.10 -0.36
C LYS A 515 16.56 19.05 -1.81
N GLU A 516 16.32 17.84 -2.33
CA GLU A 516 15.84 17.61 -3.68
C GLU A 516 14.30 17.56 -3.75
N ALA A 517 13.58 17.83 -2.65
CA ALA A 517 12.12 17.72 -2.66
C ALA A 517 11.42 18.80 -3.50
N LYS A 518 12.02 19.99 -3.66
CA LYS A 518 11.40 21.13 -4.34
C LYS A 518 10.99 20.79 -5.78
N TRP A 519 11.92 20.29 -6.59
CA TRP A 519 11.63 19.93 -7.98
C TRP A 519 10.55 18.83 -8.06
N CYS A 520 10.55 17.89 -7.10
CA CYS A 520 9.55 16.83 -7.02
C CYS A 520 8.15 17.41 -6.78
N TRP A 521 8.00 18.30 -5.80
CA TRP A 521 6.72 18.95 -5.49
C TRP A 521 6.22 19.88 -6.59
N GLU A 522 7.12 20.51 -7.34
CA GLU A 522 6.76 21.31 -8.53
C GLU A 522 6.13 20.46 -9.64
N ASN A 523 6.43 19.17 -9.69
CA ASN A 523 5.91 18.22 -10.69
C ASN A 523 4.74 17.35 -10.19
N ILE A 524 4.27 17.59 -8.97
CA ILE A 524 3.10 16.92 -8.38
C ILE A 524 1.86 17.82 -8.52
N LYS A 525 0.73 17.22 -8.89
CA LYS A 525 -0.62 17.78 -8.80
C LYS A 525 -1.48 16.87 -7.92
N PHE A 526 -2.64 17.35 -7.48
CA PHE A 526 -3.53 16.58 -6.61
C PHE A 526 -4.80 16.19 -7.36
N LYS A 527 -5.28 14.96 -7.14
CA LYS A 527 -6.63 14.53 -7.49
C LYS A 527 -7.45 14.58 -6.21
N VAL A 528 -8.50 15.40 -6.24
CA VAL A 528 -9.42 15.54 -5.13
C VAL A 528 -10.33 14.32 -5.07
N GLY A 529 -10.36 13.67 -3.92
CA GLY A 529 -11.34 12.67 -3.51
C GLY A 529 -12.28 13.29 -2.49
N LYS A 530 -12.06 13.01 -1.20
CA LYS A 530 -12.74 13.64 -0.06
C LYS A 530 -12.43 15.13 0.10
N GLY A 531 -11.32 15.61 -0.43
CA GLY A 531 -10.88 17.01 -0.37
C GLY A 531 -10.40 17.49 0.99
N THR A 532 -10.13 16.58 1.94
CA THR A 532 -9.75 16.90 3.32
C THR A 532 -8.26 17.23 3.47
N ARG A 533 -7.43 16.89 2.47
CA ARG A 533 -5.98 17.09 2.52
C ARG A 533 -5.48 18.08 1.47
N VAL A 534 -6.33 18.54 0.55
CA VAL A 534 -5.93 19.43 -0.55
C VAL A 534 -6.37 20.86 -0.25
N LYS A 535 -5.44 21.83 -0.28
CA LYS A 535 -5.75 23.26 -0.10
C LYS A 535 -6.41 23.83 -1.34
N PHE A 536 -7.57 24.45 -1.19
CA PHE A 536 -8.35 24.99 -2.31
C PHE A 536 -7.56 25.98 -3.17
N TRP A 537 -6.93 26.98 -2.56
CA TRP A 537 -6.21 28.04 -3.30
C TRP A 537 -4.75 27.73 -3.62
N SER A 538 -4.08 26.99 -2.73
CA SER A 538 -2.61 26.88 -2.71
C SER A 538 -2.08 25.62 -3.39
N ASP A 539 -2.90 24.57 -3.49
CA ASP A 539 -2.51 23.33 -4.18
C ASP A 539 -3.00 23.33 -5.63
N GLN A 540 -2.26 22.63 -6.49
CA GLN A 540 -2.67 22.45 -7.89
C GLN A 540 -3.51 21.19 -8.01
N TRP A 541 -4.83 21.36 -8.02
CA TRP A 541 -5.80 20.27 -8.14
C TRP A 541 -6.86 20.54 -9.21
N CYS A 542 -7.01 21.81 -9.61
CA CYS A 542 -7.95 22.27 -10.61
C CYS A 542 -7.19 23.03 -11.72
N GLY A 543 -7.32 22.59 -12.97
CA GLY A 543 -6.62 23.21 -14.11
C GLY A 543 -5.10 22.94 -14.15
N ASN A 544 -4.37 23.80 -14.87
CA ASN A 544 -2.94 23.66 -15.15
C ASN A 544 -2.03 24.37 -14.14
N GLU A 545 -2.58 25.20 -13.26
CA GLU A 545 -1.86 25.96 -12.25
C GLU A 545 -2.65 26.01 -10.93
N ARG A 546 -2.11 26.66 -9.90
CA ARG A 546 -2.83 26.89 -8.63
C ARG A 546 -3.90 27.97 -8.85
N LEU A 547 -5.06 27.82 -8.20
CA LEU A 547 -6.12 28.83 -8.28
C LEU A 547 -5.66 30.21 -7.80
N SER A 548 -4.76 30.28 -6.81
CA SER A 548 -4.13 31.53 -6.35
C SER A 548 -3.29 32.24 -7.41
N HIS A 549 -2.68 31.50 -8.35
CA HIS A 549 -1.92 32.08 -9.47
C HIS A 549 -2.82 32.44 -10.64
N SER A 550 -3.83 31.62 -10.92
CA SER A 550 -4.81 31.89 -11.99
C SER A 550 -5.76 33.04 -11.66
N PHE A 551 -6.07 33.24 -10.37
CA PHE A 551 -6.99 34.28 -9.88
C PHE A 551 -6.42 35.04 -8.67
N PRO A 552 -5.30 35.79 -8.84
CA PRO A 552 -4.60 36.43 -7.71
C PRO A 552 -5.46 37.48 -7.00
N GLN A 553 -6.26 38.26 -7.74
CA GLN A 553 -7.17 39.26 -7.17
C GLN A 553 -8.27 38.60 -6.31
N LEU A 554 -8.83 37.48 -6.75
CA LEU A 554 -9.82 36.73 -5.96
C LEU A 554 -9.16 36.10 -4.72
N TYR A 555 -7.95 35.59 -4.84
CA TYR A 555 -7.20 35.04 -3.71
C TYR A 555 -6.91 36.08 -2.62
N GLU A 556 -6.54 37.31 -3.00
CA GLU A 556 -6.36 38.42 -2.06
C GLU A 556 -7.66 38.81 -1.36
N MET A 557 -8.80 38.68 -2.04
CA MET A 557 -10.11 38.96 -1.44
C MET A 557 -10.70 37.79 -0.64
N ALA A 558 -10.18 36.58 -0.82
CA ALA A 558 -10.71 35.37 -0.20
C ALA A 558 -10.51 35.37 1.33
N VAL A 559 -11.57 35.08 2.07
CA VAL A 559 -11.54 34.97 3.54
C VAL A 559 -10.76 33.72 3.96
N ASN A 560 -11.00 32.60 3.27
CA ASN A 560 -10.50 31.28 3.64
C ASN A 560 -9.33 30.85 2.72
N ARG A 561 -8.18 31.53 2.82
CA ARG A 561 -7.02 31.27 1.92
C ARG A 561 -6.34 29.92 2.14
N ASN A 562 -6.43 29.39 3.36
CA ASN A 562 -5.78 28.14 3.78
C ASN A 562 -6.75 26.96 3.89
N ALA A 563 -8.04 27.16 3.55
CA ALA A 563 -9.04 26.11 3.64
C ALA A 563 -8.80 24.99 2.61
N THR A 564 -9.25 23.82 2.98
CA THR A 564 -9.26 22.62 2.15
C THR A 564 -10.38 22.67 1.11
N VAL A 565 -10.29 21.81 0.09
CA VAL A 565 -11.35 21.71 -0.92
C VAL A 565 -12.67 21.27 -0.27
N ASN A 566 -12.62 20.38 0.73
CA ASN A 566 -13.81 19.95 1.48
C ASN A 566 -14.47 21.11 2.23
N GLU A 567 -13.70 21.92 2.94
CA GLU A 567 -14.23 23.08 3.69
C GLU A 567 -14.84 24.16 2.77
N MET A 568 -14.36 24.25 1.53
CA MET A 568 -14.87 25.17 0.51
C MET A 568 -16.07 24.60 -0.26
N TRP A 569 -16.42 23.33 -0.04
CA TRP A 569 -17.53 22.66 -0.67
C TRP A 569 -18.78 22.76 0.21
N ASP A 570 -19.86 23.23 -0.38
CA ASP A 570 -21.17 23.25 0.23
C ASP A 570 -21.87 21.91 0.03
N HIS A 571 -21.93 21.14 1.11
CA HIS A 571 -22.64 19.86 1.17
C HIS A 571 -24.16 20.01 1.26
N SER A 572 -24.69 21.24 1.40
CA SER A 572 -26.13 21.48 1.59
C SER A 572 -26.94 21.63 0.29
N SER A 573 -26.28 21.95 -0.82
CA SER A 573 -26.91 22.03 -2.13
C SER A 573 -26.97 20.63 -2.76
N GLY A 574 -28.13 20.18 -3.25
CA GLY A 574 -28.34 18.79 -3.69
C GLY A 574 -27.45 18.28 -4.84
N GLN A 575 -26.76 19.16 -5.58
CA GLN A 575 -25.72 18.80 -6.56
C GLN A 575 -24.28 19.05 -6.06
N GLY A 576 -24.16 19.58 -4.84
CA GLY A 576 -23.00 20.23 -4.26
C GLY A 576 -22.69 21.58 -4.92
N GLY A 577 -22.12 22.50 -4.14
CA GLY A 577 -21.82 23.86 -4.58
C GLY A 577 -20.53 24.39 -3.96
N TRP A 578 -20.02 25.53 -4.44
CA TRP A 578 -18.81 26.14 -3.90
C TRP A 578 -19.16 27.28 -2.94
N ASN A 579 -18.73 27.17 -1.68
CA ASN A 579 -18.92 28.20 -0.65
C ASN A 579 -17.74 29.18 -0.65
N LEU A 580 -17.70 30.06 -1.66
CA LEU A 580 -16.63 31.03 -1.82
C LEU A 580 -16.95 32.33 -1.05
N ARG A 581 -16.25 32.60 0.05
CA ARG A 581 -16.40 33.83 0.86
C ARG A 581 -15.30 34.84 0.58
N PHE A 582 -15.69 36.09 0.37
CA PHE A 582 -14.78 37.21 0.07
C PHE A 582 -15.02 38.37 1.04
N HIS A 583 -13.99 39.17 1.30
CA HIS A 583 -14.02 40.27 2.28
C HIS A 583 -14.92 41.46 1.87
N ARG A 584 -15.29 41.56 0.59
CA ARG A 584 -16.14 42.62 0.05
C ARG A 584 -16.89 42.14 -1.19
N ASP A 585 -17.89 42.91 -1.58
CA ASP A 585 -18.57 42.75 -2.86
C ASP A 585 -17.62 43.07 -4.04
N PHE A 586 -17.99 42.55 -5.21
CA PHE A 586 -17.21 42.64 -6.43
C PHE A 586 -17.56 43.90 -7.22
N ASN A 587 -16.52 44.50 -7.80
CA ASN A 587 -16.72 45.52 -8.82
C ASN A 587 -17.10 44.87 -10.16
N ASP A 588 -17.69 45.64 -11.08
CA ASP A 588 -18.14 45.12 -12.38
C ASP A 588 -17.03 44.41 -13.17
N TRP A 589 -15.79 44.91 -13.11
CA TRP A 589 -14.64 44.31 -13.78
C TRP A 589 -14.09 43.04 -13.11
N GLU A 590 -14.51 42.72 -11.88
CA GLU A 590 -14.11 41.50 -11.14
C GLU A 590 -15.10 40.35 -11.35
N LEU A 591 -16.32 40.63 -11.82
CA LEU A 591 -17.35 39.62 -12.07
C LEU A 591 -16.90 38.60 -13.12
N ASP A 592 -16.13 39.02 -14.12
CA ASP A 592 -15.57 38.13 -15.14
C ASP A 592 -14.56 37.12 -14.56
N LEU A 593 -13.81 37.51 -13.51
CA LEU A 593 -12.86 36.62 -12.84
C LEU A 593 -13.59 35.51 -12.08
N ILE A 594 -14.67 35.84 -11.36
CA ILE A 594 -15.48 34.85 -10.64
C ILE A 594 -16.16 33.91 -11.62
N ARG A 595 -16.72 34.46 -12.71
CA ARG A 595 -17.31 33.66 -13.77
C ARG A 595 -16.31 32.64 -14.28
N GLY A 596 -15.07 33.08 -14.56
CA GLY A 596 -13.98 32.19 -14.97
C GLY A 596 -13.68 31.08 -13.95
N LEU A 597 -13.63 31.43 -12.66
CA LEU A 597 -13.41 30.48 -11.57
C LEU A 597 -14.54 29.45 -11.47
N LEU A 598 -15.81 29.88 -11.46
CA LEU A 598 -16.96 28.99 -11.37
C LEU A 598 -17.08 28.04 -12.57
N ILE A 599 -16.73 28.49 -13.78
CA ILE A 599 -16.67 27.63 -14.96
C ILE A 599 -15.63 26.52 -14.76
N MET A 600 -14.45 26.86 -14.25
CA MET A 600 -13.39 25.88 -14.00
C MET A 600 -13.80 24.84 -12.94
N LEU A 601 -14.59 25.26 -11.97
CA LEU A 601 -15.04 24.45 -10.84
C LEU A 601 -16.31 23.64 -11.10
N ARG A 602 -17.05 23.93 -12.18
CA ARG A 602 -18.42 23.41 -12.44
C ARG A 602 -18.52 21.89 -12.45
N ASP A 603 -17.52 21.22 -13.00
CA ASP A 603 -17.57 19.78 -13.25
C ASP A 603 -16.89 18.96 -12.13
N PHE A 604 -16.40 19.62 -11.07
CA PHE A 604 -15.79 18.96 -9.93
C PHE A 604 -16.85 18.58 -8.90
N LYS A 605 -16.71 17.36 -8.34
CA LYS A 605 -17.49 16.87 -7.20
C LYS A 605 -16.57 16.10 -6.26
N LEU A 606 -16.81 16.23 -4.95
CA LEU A 606 -16.15 15.39 -3.97
C LEU A 606 -16.64 13.94 -4.08
N SER A 607 -15.77 13.01 -3.74
CA SER A 607 -16.06 11.57 -3.74
C SER A 607 -15.73 10.95 -2.37
N SER A 608 -16.13 9.70 -2.17
CA SER A 608 -15.75 8.92 -0.99
C SER A 608 -14.31 8.41 -1.03
N GLU A 609 -13.61 8.52 -2.17
CA GLU A 609 -12.20 8.14 -2.31
C GLU A 609 -11.28 9.09 -1.53
N GLU A 610 -10.16 8.58 -1.02
CA GLU A 610 -9.12 9.43 -0.42
C GLU A 610 -8.50 10.37 -1.46
N ASP A 611 -8.01 11.51 -1.00
CA ASP A 611 -7.22 12.42 -1.84
C ASP A 611 -5.94 11.72 -2.33
N MET A 612 -5.54 12.02 -3.56
CA MET A 612 -4.37 11.40 -4.19
C MET A 612 -3.42 12.44 -4.77
N VAL A 613 -2.13 12.10 -4.79
CA VAL A 613 -1.14 12.82 -5.59
C VAL A 613 -1.03 12.18 -6.97
N LEU A 614 -0.92 13.02 -7.99
CA LEU A 614 -0.68 12.65 -9.39
C LEU A 614 0.59 13.32 -9.88
N TRP A 615 1.30 12.64 -10.78
CA TRP A 615 2.38 13.26 -11.51
C TRP A 615 1.82 14.13 -12.65
N LYS A 616 2.45 15.28 -12.93
CA LYS A 616 1.96 16.19 -13.99
C LYS A 616 2.13 15.65 -15.42
N GLY A 617 3.24 14.96 -15.70
CA GLY A 617 3.50 14.25 -16.97
C GLY A 617 3.54 15.10 -18.26
N GLY A 618 4.74 15.35 -18.79
CA GLY A 618 5.02 15.60 -20.23
C GLY A 618 5.03 17.05 -20.71
N GLY A 619 6.21 17.60 -21.05
CA GLY A 619 6.32 18.90 -21.75
C GLY A 619 7.47 19.83 -21.34
N GLY A 620 8.35 19.41 -20.43
CA GLY A 620 9.53 20.18 -20.05
C GLY A 620 10.79 19.51 -20.58
N GLU A 621 11.49 20.16 -21.51
CA GLU A 621 12.81 19.73 -21.99
C GLU A 621 13.71 19.32 -20.82
N GLY A 622 14.05 18.03 -20.75
CA GLY A 622 15.03 17.51 -19.79
C GLY A 622 14.50 17.08 -18.41
N GLY A 623 13.18 16.97 -18.20
CA GLY A 623 12.62 16.47 -16.95
C GLY A 623 13.01 15.01 -16.66
N ALA A 624 13.68 14.77 -15.53
CA ALA A 624 14.17 13.47 -15.06
C ALA A 624 13.11 12.36 -14.85
N TRP A 625 11.87 12.54 -15.34
CA TRP A 625 10.76 11.58 -15.26
C TRP A 625 10.15 11.19 -16.61
N GLU A 626 10.35 11.97 -17.69
CA GLU A 626 9.97 11.54 -19.04
C GLU A 626 10.77 10.29 -19.48
N VAL A 627 11.95 10.09 -18.88
CA VAL A 627 12.80 8.91 -19.09
C VAL A 627 12.39 7.72 -18.19
N TRP A 628 11.48 7.92 -17.24
CA TRP A 628 11.19 7.00 -16.14
C TRP A 628 9.69 6.85 -15.86
N GLY A 629 8.92 6.59 -16.92
CA GLY A 629 7.48 6.33 -16.83
C GLY A 629 7.10 5.34 -15.72
N GLU A 630 5.80 5.34 -15.37
CA GLU A 630 5.18 4.62 -14.24
C GLU A 630 5.70 3.18 -14.00
N GLY A 631 6.13 2.47 -15.06
CA GLY A 631 6.70 1.12 -14.98
C GLY A 631 8.01 0.97 -14.18
N CYS A 632 8.83 2.01 -14.02
CA CYS A 632 10.07 1.94 -13.22
C CYS A 632 9.82 2.14 -11.71
N LEU A 633 8.77 2.87 -11.33
CA LEU A 633 8.39 3.08 -9.94
C LEU A 633 7.91 1.78 -9.28
N GLN A 634 7.16 0.96 -10.02
CA GLN A 634 6.61 -0.32 -9.55
C GLN A 634 7.64 -1.46 -9.47
N ARG A 635 8.76 -1.41 -10.21
CA ARG A 635 9.65 -2.59 -10.39
C ARG A 635 11.03 -2.51 -9.74
N ALA A 636 11.46 -1.35 -9.24
CA ALA A 636 12.77 -1.22 -8.59
C ALA A 636 12.66 -1.37 -7.06
N GLY A 637 13.17 -2.49 -6.55
CA GLY A 637 13.27 -2.78 -5.11
C GLY A 637 14.21 -1.83 -4.36
N CYS A 638 13.99 -1.68 -3.04
CA CYS A 638 14.61 -0.67 -2.17
C CYS A 638 16.16 -0.58 -2.22
N TYR A 639 16.87 -1.66 -2.52
CA TYR A 639 18.33 -1.75 -2.31
C TYR A 639 19.20 -1.11 -3.39
N GLN A 640 18.81 -1.20 -4.67
CA GLN A 640 19.58 -0.59 -5.75
C GLN A 640 19.47 0.94 -5.75
N CYS A 641 18.38 1.48 -5.20
CA CYS A 641 18.11 2.91 -5.18
C CYS A 641 18.99 3.66 -4.18
N LEU A 642 19.15 3.13 -2.96
CA LEU A 642 19.99 3.75 -1.91
C LEU A 642 21.47 3.77 -2.27
N ARG A 643 21.97 2.75 -2.98
CA ARG A 643 23.38 2.65 -3.38
C ARG A 643 23.83 3.64 -4.47
N LEU A 644 22.86 4.25 -5.16
CA LEU A 644 23.10 5.34 -6.11
C LEU A 644 22.81 6.71 -5.49
N SER A 645 22.12 6.73 -4.34
CA SER A 645 21.65 7.93 -3.65
C SER A 645 22.58 8.44 -2.56
N VAL A 646 23.51 7.59 -2.15
CA VAL A 646 24.52 7.87 -1.13
C VAL A 646 25.83 7.28 -1.62
#